data_AF-A0A2B4R4Q8-F1
#
_entry.id   AF-A0A2B4R4Q8-F1
#
_cell.length_a   1.000
_cell.length_b   1.000
_cell.length_c   1.000
_cell.angle_alpha   90.00
_cell.angle_beta   90.00
_cell.angle_gamma   90.00
#
_symmetry.space_group_name_H-M   'P 1'
#
loop_
_entity.id
_entity.type
_entity.pdbx_description
1 polymer ?
#
loop_
_entity_poly.entity_id
_entity_poly.type
_entity_poly.pdbx_seq_one_letter_code
_entity_poly.pdbx_strand_id
1 'polypeptide(L)'
;MTSTLPPTKTSLDKSPAEIAQKLFFEETGIHKDDVLLWVKKGLSHADDGELFAEYTISESLSLVDGVIRNSSFDTGQGFGLRSVLGEQVNYAHTSSLTAGALKGLSNTIFSANKGHQGALSLFSSSPQKVLYTANNPLGGTTFDQRVSLLKQIDAYTRDLEPRVSQVMVRLGASWKVVMIVRPEGHIFYDVRPMSRLNASVVVSENGRQESGYYGGGGRKDLCFACDPSHWRAVCDEAVRQAIVNLGSIPVVMSNGWGGVLLHEAIGHGLEGDAIRKKTSVYTDKLEQRITMPGVTVVDDGTIPERRGSLTIDDEGTTTQRNILIEDGYLKKFMQDRLNGRLAGVGSSGNGRRESYTHIPIPRMTNTMMLSGHHTEENILSSVDRGFYAAHLGGGQVDISSGKFVFEVSEGYLIEKGKIGAPVKGATLIGDGLQVLQKLTMIGNDAELDPGIGTCGKAGQGVPVCVGQPTVLVSSITVGGVPAAGVGVFGMGLVFESLMKRADDEPFTVYAYLAESVEVAPDSSWVIFHINPAARWADGQPVTAEDMRFTHELLKEKGRPHLRLSRRNVESCEVLDTYTVKFIFKPQGEENGQKFYNPELPLIMGISSILPKHALEGRDFDHLTQERLPGSGPYRISKFDMGRSITF
;
A
#
# COMPACT_ATOMS: atom_id res chain seq x y z
N MET A 1 -39.85 -13.20 1.07
CA MET A 1 -39.26 -14.43 1.64
C MET A 1 -38.51 -14.02 2.90
N THR A 2 -38.73 -14.71 4.03
CA THR A 2 -38.12 -14.34 5.32
C THR A 2 -36.68 -14.83 5.40
N SER A 3 -35.73 -13.93 5.16
CA SER A 3 -34.32 -14.18 5.49
C SER A 3 -34.17 -14.23 7.01
N THR A 4 -33.94 -15.42 7.55
CA THR A 4 -33.56 -15.59 8.95
C THR A 4 -32.10 -15.20 9.11
N LEU A 5 -31.85 -14.01 9.66
CA LEU A 5 -30.52 -13.62 10.13
C LEU A 5 -29.94 -14.73 11.03
N PRO A 6 -28.65 -15.07 10.92
CA PRO A 6 -28.01 -16.03 11.82
C PRO A 6 -28.13 -15.55 13.27
N PRO A 7 -28.21 -16.45 14.26
CA PRO A 7 -28.63 -16.12 15.62
C PRO A 7 -27.69 -15.10 16.28
N THR A 8 -28.19 -13.87 16.47
CA THR A 8 -27.45 -12.68 16.95
C THR A 8 -27.09 -12.71 18.45
N LYS A 9 -27.04 -13.91 19.05
CA LYS A 9 -26.59 -14.18 20.41
C LYS A 9 -25.86 -15.53 20.50
N THR A 10 -24.66 -15.62 19.94
CA THR A 10 -23.64 -16.48 20.54
C THR A 10 -23.27 -15.93 21.92
N SER A 11 -23.18 -16.80 22.91
CA SER A 11 -22.92 -16.43 24.31
C SER A 11 -21.54 -15.82 24.51
N LEU A 12 -21.44 -14.80 25.37
CA LEU A 12 -20.26 -13.96 25.64
C LEU A 12 -19.03 -14.71 26.19
N ASP A 13 -19.20 -15.98 26.59
CA ASP A 13 -18.20 -16.73 27.37
C ASP A 13 -17.50 -17.86 26.59
N LYS A 14 -17.73 -17.99 25.27
CA LYS A 14 -17.12 -19.09 24.47
C LYS A 14 -15.69 -18.77 24.05
N SER A 15 -14.80 -19.74 24.23
CA SER A 15 -13.42 -19.67 23.74
C SER A 15 -13.33 -19.72 22.21
N PRO A 16 -12.24 -19.21 21.60
CA PRO A 16 -11.96 -19.36 20.18
C PRO A 16 -12.03 -20.81 19.68
N ALA A 17 -11.60 -21.76 20.53
CA ALA A 17 -11.61 -23.18 20.20
C ALA A 17 -13.03 -23.78 20.13
N GLU A 18 -13.95 -23.38 21.01
CA GLU A 18 -15.35 -23.84 20.96
C GLU A 18 -16.11 -23.24 19.77
N ILE A 19 -15.86 -21.96 19.48
CA ILE A 19 -16.45 -21.25 18.33
C ILE A 19 -16.01 -21.92 17.02
N ALA A 20 -14.70 -22.17 16.86
CA ALA A 20 -14.15 -22.83 15.69
C ALA A 20 -14.56 -24.31 15.58
N GLN A 21 -14.67 -25.05 16.68
CA GLN A 21 -15.16 -26.44 16.65
C GLN A 21 -16.61 -26.53 16.14
N LYS A 22 -17.49 -25.64 16.61
CA LYS A 22 -18.87 -25.57 16.12
C LYS A 22 -18.94 -25.26 14.62
N LEU A 23 -18.23 -24.22 14.18
CA LEU A 23 -18.28 -23.76 12.78
C LEU A 23 -17.59 -24.72 11.79
N PHE A 24 -16.48 -25.36 12.16
CA PHE A 24 -15.71 -26.18 11.21
C PHE A 24 -15.96 -27.69 11.32
N PHE A 25 -16.55 -28.20 12.40
CA PHE A 25 -16.86 -29.63 12.57
C PHE A 25 -18.35 -29.91 12.80
N GLU A 26 -19.02 -29.24 13.76
CA GLU A 26 -20.42 -29.54 14.10
C GLU A 26 -21.39 -29.16 12.97
N GLU A 27 -21.26 -27.94 12.43
CA GLU A 27 -22.15 -27.43 11.37
C GLU A 27 -21.83 -27.98 9.97
N THR A 28 -20.60 -28.45 9.75
CA THR A 28 -20.14 -29.02 8.47
C THR A 28 -20.32 -30.53 8.38
N GLY A 29 -20.47 -31.21 9.53
CA GLY A 29 -20.42 -32.67 9.64
C GLY A 29 -19.03 -33.27 9.36
N ILE A 30 -17.96 -32.48 9.38
CA ILE A 30 -16.58 -32.96 9.14
C ILE A 30 -15.95 -33.40 10.46
N HIS A 31 -15.45 -34.63 10.55
CA HIS A 31 -14.71 -35.07 11.72
C HIS A 31 -13.26 -34.53 11.75
N LYS A 32 -12.79 -34.14 12.94
CA LYS A 32 -11.41 -33.66 13.16
C LYS A 32 -10.34 -34.63 12.66
N ASP A 33 -10.57 -35.94 12.81
CA ASP A 33 -9.63 -36.97 12.38
C ASP A 33 -9.58 -37.12 10.85
N ASP A 34 -10.71 -36.91 10.14
CA ASP A 34 -10.71 -36.79 8.68
C ASP A 34 -9.88 -35.58 8.24
N VAL A 35 -10.02 -34.43 8.92
CA VAL A 35 -9.20 -33.25 8.59
C VAL A 35 -7.72 -33.57 8.74
N LEU A 36 -7.32 -34.15 9.88
CA LEU A 36 -5.92 -34.50 10.09
C LEU A 36 -5.40 -35.56 9.10
N LEU A 37 -6.23 -36.54 8.73
CA LEU A 37 -5.92 -37.55 7.71
C LEU A 37 -5.68 -36.90 6.33
N TRP A 38 -6.59 -36.04 5.87
CA TRP A 38 -6.47 -35.39 4.56
C TRP A 38 -5.33 -34.36 4.53
N VAL A 39 -5.04 -33.67 5.63
CA VAL A 39 -3.87 -32.77 5.74
C VAL A 39 -2.57 -33.57 5.74
N LYS A 40 -2.44 -34.64 6.54
CA LYS A 40 -1.27 -35.54 6.53
C LYS A 40 -1.03 -36.15 5.13
N LYS A 41 -2.09 -36.54 4.43
CA LYS A 41 -1.98 -37.06 3.06
C LYS A 41 -1.51 -35.97 2.09
N GLY A 42 -2.18 -34.81 2.08
CA GLY A 42 -1.87 -33.72 1.16
C GLY A 42 -0.44 -33.20 1.32
N LEU A 43 0.02 -33.07 2.57
CA LEU A 43 1.36 -32.56 2.91
C LEU A 43 2.43 -33.66 3.02
N SER A 44 2.13 -34.89 2.61
CA SER A 44 3.18 -35.90 2.47
C SER A 44 4.21 -35.46 1.42
N HIS A 45 5.47 -35.84 1.64
CA HIS A 45 6.66 -35.39 0.90
C HIS A 45 7.01 -33.89 1.04
N ALA A 46 6.23 -33.08 1.77
CA ALA A 46 6.54 -31.66 1.97
C ALA A 46 7.59 -31.42 3.06
N ASP A 47 8.40 -30.36 2.91
CA ASP A 47 9.25 -29.86 3.99
C ASP A 47 8.44 -29.04 5.02
N ASP A 48 7.30 -28.49 4.60
CA ASP A 48 6.40 -27.73 5.45
C ASP A 48 5.00 -27.57 4.81
N GLY A 49 4.00 -27.20 5.62
CA GLY A 49 2.67 -26.82 5.14
C GLY A 49 1.61 -26.72 6.22
N GLU A 50 0.43 -26.24 5.83
CA GLU A 50 -0.74 -26.12 6.70
C GLU A 50 -2.04 -26.11 5.89
N LEU A 51 -3.12 -26.57 6.52
CA LEU A 51 -4.48 -26.22 6.12
C LEU A 51 -4.92 -24.98 6.90
N PHE A 52 -5.36 -23.95 6.20
CA PHE A 52 -5.99 -22.77 6.75
C PHE A 52 -7.49 -22.83 6.41
N ALA A 53 -8.33 -22.86 7.44
CA ALA A 53 -9.79 -22.80 7.31
C ALA A 53 -10.29 -21.46 7.84
N GLU A 54 -11.22 -20.85 7.11
CA GLU A 54 -11.74 -19.51 7.41
C GLU A 54 -13.26 -19.49 7.33
N TYR A 55 -13.88 -18.77 8.27
CA TYR A 55 -15.27 -18.38 8.23
C TYR A 55 -15.36 -16.90 8.65
N THR A 56 -15.97 -16.06 7.83
CA THR A 56 -16.06 -14.61 8.04
C THR A 56 -17.49 -14.13 7.83
N ILE A 57 -17.99 -13.32 8.76
CA ILE A 57 -19.17 -12.47 8.57
C ILE A 57 -18.71 -11.01 8.58
N SER A 58 -19.25 -10.16 7.70
CA SER A 58 -19.05 -8.72 7.77
C SER A 58 -20.31 -7.94 7.43
N GLU A 59 -20.45 -6.74 7.99
CA GLU A 59 -21.47 -5.75 7.64
C GLU A 59 -20.78 -4.43 7.30
N SER A 60 -21.28 -3.72 6.28
CA SER A 60 -20.84 -2.34 6.03
C SER A 60 -22.00 -1.43 5.60
N LEU A 61 -22.17 -0.36 6.35
CA LEU A 61 -23.15 0.70 6.10
C LEU A 61 -22.42 1.97 5.65
N SER A 62 -22.89 2.59 4.57
CA SER A 62 -22.37 3.87 4.07
C SER A 62 -23.53 4.85 3.91
N LEU A 63 -23.45 5.98 4.61
CA LEU A 63 -24.33 7.12 4.44
C LEU A 63 -23.61 8.19 3.61
N VAL A 64 -24.30 8.79 2.65
CA VAL A 64 -23.86 9.97 1.92
C VAL A 64 -25.03 10.94 1.82
N ASP A 65 -24.85 12.12 2.41
CA ASP A 65 -25.82 13.21 2.45
C ASP A 65 -27.19 12.80 3.02
N GLY A 66 -27.19 12.42 4.30
CA GLY A 66 -28.37 11.95 5.05
C GLY A 66 -28.97 10.60 4.60
N VAL A 67 -28.54 10.07 3.44
CA VAL A 67 -29.12 8.88 2.78
C VAL A 67 -28.16 7.70 2.83
N ILE A 68 -28.64 6.52 3.24
CA ILE A 68 -27.88 5.27 3.13
C ILE A 68 -27.69 4.93 1.65
N ARG A 69 -26.44 4.92 1.19
CA ARG A 69 -26.06 4.57 -0.20
C ARG A 69 -25.60 3.13 -0.36
N ASN A 70 -25.05 2.53 0.70
CA ASN A 70 -24.68 1.11 0.71
C ASN A 70 -25.05 0.46 2.05
N SER A 71 -25.50 -0.78 1.98
CA SER A 71 -25.73 -1.66 3.12
C SER A 71 -25.44 -3.10 2.66
N SER A 72 -24.26 -3.63 2.99
CA SER A 72 -23.92 -5.03 2.72
C SER A 72 -23.87 -5.84 4.02
N PHE A 73 -24.26 -7.12 3.92
CA PHE A 73 -24.02 -8.14 4.93
C PHE A 73 -23.52 -9.38 4.18
N ASP A 74 -22.27 -9.75 4.44
CA ASP A 74 -21.48 -10.63 3.60
C ASP A 74 -20.97 -11.82 4.42
N THR A 75 -21.07 -13.04 3.88
CA THR A 75 -20.54 -14.26 4.50
C THR A 75 -19.56 -14.95 3.57
N GLY A 76 -18.30 -15.07 3.98
CA GLY A 76 -17.25 -15.75 3.23
C GLY A 76 -16.66 -16.91 4.03
N GLN A 77 -16.41 -18.05 3.39
CA GLN A 77 -15.83 -19.22 4.04
C GLN A 77 -15.00 -20.04 3.07
N GLY A 78 -14.07 -20.86 3.60
CA GLY A 78 -13.36 -21.84 2.78
C GLY A 78 -12.12 -22.46 3.43
N PHE A 79 -11.49 -23.35 2.66
CA PHE A 79 -10.22 -24.00 2.96
C PHE A 79 -9.15 -23.56 1.97
N GLY A 80 -7.94 -23.29 2.46
CA GLY A 80 -6.72 -23.16 1.66
C GLY A 80 -5.65 -24.12 2.19
N LEU A 81 -5.05 -24.94 1.32
CA LEU A 81 -4.02 -25.91 1.69
C LEU A 81 -2.70 -25.53 1.02
N ARG A 82 -1.66 -25.29 1.82
CA ARG A 82 -0.32 -24.94 1.36
C ARG A 82 0.66 -26.07 1.64
N SER A 83 1.45 -26.42 0.64
CA SER A 83 2.62 -27.30 0.75
C SER A 83 3.87 -26.57 0.28
N VAL A 84 5.01 -26.85 0.91
CA VAL A 84 6.28 -26.17 0.68
C VAL A 84 7.38 -27.18 0.37
N LEU A 85 8.07 -26.99 -0.76
CA LEU A 85 9.13 -27.86 -1.28
C LEU A 85 10.39 -27.02 -1.53
N GLY A 86 11.33 -27.00 -0.59
CA GLY A 86 12.49 -26.10 -0.62
C GLY A 86 12.07 -24.62 -0.61
N GLU A 87 12.16 -23.96 -1.77
CA GLU A 87 11.65 -22.59 -1.98
C GLU A 87 10.29 -22.51 -2.69
N GLN A 88 9.81 -23.63 -3.24
CA GLN A 88 8.56 -23.69 -4.00
C GLN A 88 7.35 -23.80 -3.07
N VAL A 89 6.23 -23.23 -3.49
CA VAL A 89 4.95 -23.27 -2.76
C VAL A 89 3.86 -23.79 -3.67
N ASN A 90 3.33 -24.97 -3.35
CA ASN A 90 2.11 -25.51 -3.94
C ASN A 90 0.92 -25.00 -3.12
N TYR A 91 -0.08 -24.42 -3.79
CA TYR A 91 -1.28 -23.90 -3.13
C TYR A 91 -2.55 -24.24 -3.89
N ALA A 92 -3.62 -24.53 -3.14
CA ALA A 92 -4.96 -24.74 -3.65
C ALA A 92 -5.97 -24.25 -2.61
N HIS A 93 -7.15 -23.81 -3.07
CA HIS A 93 -8.22 -23.30 -2.21
C HIS A 93 -9.62 -23.77 -2.66
N THR A 94 -10.61 -23.71 -1.78
CA THR A 94 -12.03 -23.95 -2.09
C THR A 94 -12.94 -23.25 -1.10
N SER A 95 -14.05 -22.67 -1.59
CA SER A 95 -15.10 -22.06 -0.76
C SER A 95 -16.07 -23.07 -0.12
N SER A 96 -15.91 -24.36 -0.44
CA SER A 96 -16.74 -25.45 0.11
C SER A 96 -16.13 -26.03 1.37
N LEU A 97 -16.72 -25.74 2.53
CA LEU A 97 -16.41 -26.41 3.80
C LEU A 97 -17.08 -27.80 3.84
N THR A 98 -16.60 -28.73 3.01
CA THR A 98 -17.08 -30.13 2.99
C THR A 98 -15.91 -31.13 2.97
N ALA A 99 -16.13 -32.33 3.53
CA ALA A 99 -15.13 -33.40 3.51
C ALA A 99 -14.74 -33.81 2.07
N GLY A 100 -15.68 -33.75 1.12
CA GLY A 100 -15.42 -34.01 -0.30
C GLY A 100 -14.49 -32.96 -0.92
N ALA A 101 -14.72 -31.68 -0.62
CA ALA A 101 -13.87 -30.59 -1.09
C ALA A 101 -12.46 -30.65 -0.49
N LEU A 102 -12.35 -30.90 0.83
CA LEU A 102 -11.06 -31.08 1.51
C LEU A 102 -10.27 -32.29 0.95
N LYS A 103 -10.96 -33.41 0.69
CA LYS A 103 -10.37 -34.58 0.02
C LYS A 103 -9.85 -34.22 -1.38
N GLY A 104 -10.60 -33.46 -2.17
CA GLY A 104 -10.17 -32.96 -3.48
C GLY A 104 -8.91 -32.11 -3.38
N LEU A 105 -8.96 -31.08 -2.52
CA LEU A 105 -7.87 -30.15 -2.19
C LEU A 105 -6.57 -30.90 -1.85
N SER A 106 -6.65 -31.88 -0.95
CA SER A 106 -5.51 -32.69 -0.53
C SER A 106 -4.98 -33.61 -1.61
N ASN A 107 -5.81 -34.14 -2.50
CA ASN A 107 -5.35 -34.95 -3.64
C ASN A 107 -4.62 -34.11 -4.70
N THR A 108 -5.03 -32.85 -4.89
CA THR A 108 -4.34 -31.88 -5.78
C THR A 108 -2.94 -31.58 -5.24
N ILE A 109 -2.82 -31.18 -3.97
CA ILE A 109 -1.52 -30.86 -3.36
C ILE A 109 -0.61 -32.11 -3.27
N PHE A 110 -1.16 -33.27 -2.90
CA PHE A 110 -0.42 -34.55 -2.95
C PHE A 110 0.16 -34.84 -4.34
N SER A 111 -0.59 -34.52 -5.40
CA SER A 111 -0.14 -34.76 -6.78
C SER A 111 0.93 -33.77 -7.22
N ALA A 112 0.88 -32.53 -6.75
CA ALA A 112 1.88 -31.49 -7.00
C ALA A 112 3.18 -31.70 -6.17
N ASN A 113 3.13 -32.46 -5.08
CA ASN A 113 4.29 -32.83 -4.26
C ASN A 113 5.12 -34.00 -4.81
N LYS A 114 4.64 -34.68 -5.87
CA LYS A 114 5.30 -35.89 -6.40
C LYS A 114 6.70 -35.58 -6.92
N GLY A 115 7.68 -36.36 -6.46
CA GLY A 115 9.09 -36.24 -6.85
C GLY A 115 9.96 -35.54 -5.79
N HIS A 116 9.37 -34.83 -4.83
CA HIS A 116 10.10 -34.33 -3.67
C HIS A 116 10.24 -35.40 -2.57
N GLN A 117 11.20 -35.22 -1.67
CA GLN A 117 11.32 -35.96 -0.42
C GLN A 117 11.73 -35.01 0.72
N GLY A 118 10.79 -34.17 1.14
CA GLY A 118 10.98 -33.27 2.27
C GLY A 118 10.77 -33.92 3.64
N ALA A 119 11.28 -33.24 4.66
CA ALA A 119 11.05 -33.58 6.07
C ALA A 119 10.35 -32.42 6.78
N LEU A 120 9.21 -32.71 7.41
CA LEU A 120 8.34 -31.69 8.01
C LEU A 120 9.08 -30.89 9.10
N SER A 121 9.15 -29.57 8.90
CA SER A 121 9.69 -28.61 9.85
C SER A 121 8.94 -28.67 11.19
N LEU A 122 9.66 -29.01 12.27
CA LEU A 122 9.10 -29.11 13.62
C LEU A 122 8.48 -27.78 14.07
N PHE A 123 7.26 -27.86 14.61
CA PHE A 123 6.61 -26.73 15.28
C PHE A 123 7.17 -26.54 16.69
N SER A 124 7.35 -25.28 17.11
CA SER A 124 7.69 -24.89 18.49
C SER A 124 6.55 -24.05 19.06
N SER A 125 5.97 -24.50 20.18
CA SER A 125 4.82 -23.85 20.80
C SER A 125 5.24 -22.73 21.75
N SER A 126 4.89 -21.49 21.41
CA SER A 126 4.90 -20.36 22.36
C SER A 126 3.55 -20.28 23.11
N PRO A 127 3.51 -19.81 24.37
CA PRO A 127 2.26 -19.55 25.08
C PRO A 127 1.41 -18.50 24.35
N GLN A 128 0.17 -18.84 24.02
CA GLN A 128 -0.76 -17.92 23.38
C GLN A 128 -1.34 -16.94 24.41
N LYS A 129 -1.10 -15.64 24.21
CA LYS A 129 -1.78 -14.57 24.93
C LYS A 129 -2.90 -14.03 24.06
N VAL A 130 -4.16 -14.20 24.48
CA VAL A 130 -5.32 -13.63 23.80
C VAL A 130 -5.23 -12.09 23.81
N LEU A 131 -5.36 -11.45 22.65
CA LEU A 131 -5.16 -10.01 22.47
C LEU A 131 -6.46 -9.20 22.26
N TYR A 132 -7.59 -9.88 22.09
CA TYR A 132 -8.88 -9.31 21.77
C TYR A 132 -10.01 -10.29 22.12
N THR A 133 -11.23 -9.78 22.25
CA THR A 133 -12.42 -10.61 22.52
C THR A 133 -12.74 -11.58 21.36
N ALA A 134 -13.38 -12.71 21.69
CA ALA A 134 -13.95 -13.62 20.69
C ALA A 134 -15.39 -13.23 20.27
N ASN A 135 -15.96 -12.18 20.87
CA ASN A 135 -17.30 -11.67 20.56
C ASN A 135 -17.49 -11.40 19.06
N ASN A 136 -18.73 -11.56 18.59
CA ASN A 136 -19.12 -11.08 17.28
C ASN A 136 -19.49 -9.58 17.38
N PRO A 137 -18.67 -8.65 16.84
CA PRO A 137 -18.90 -7.22 16.93
C PRO A 137 -20.19 -6.76 16.26
N LEU A 138 -20.78 -7.59 15.39
CA LEU A 138 -22.07 -7.33 14.74
C LEU A 138 -23.28 -7.46 15.70
N GLY A 139 -23.06 -7.84 16.96
CA GLY A 139 -24.05 -7.80 18.03
C GLY A 139 -24.28 -6.40 18.61
N GLY A 140 -24.97 -6.34 19.76
CA GLY A 140 -25.12 -5.14 20.60
C GLY A 140 -26.02 -4.01 20.09
N THR A 141 -26.18 -3.86 18.77
CA THR A 141 -26.96 -2.78 18.14
C THR A 141 -27.88 -3.30 17.03
N THR A 142 -29.02 -2.64 16.80
CA THR A 142 -29.91 -2.91 15.67
C THR A 142 -29.51 -2.10 14.43
N PHE A 143 -29.98 -2.52 13.26
CA PHE A 143 -29.83 -1.77 12.01
C PHE A 143 -30.36 -0.33 12.14
N ASP A 144 -31.55 -0.15 12.71
CA ASP A 144 -32.15 1.18 12.91
C ASP A 144 -31.35 2.08 13.85
N GLN A 145 -30.72 1.50 14.88
CA GLN A 145 -29.78 2.23 15.76
C GLN A 145 -28.53 2.66 14.99
N ARG A 146 -27.97 1.80 14.12
CA ARG A 146 -26.80 2.13 13.28
C ARG A 146 -27.13 3.22 12.24
N VAL A 147 -28.30 3.13 11.58
CA VAL A 147 -28.78 4.17 10.66
C VAL A 147 -29.05 5.48 11.40
N SER A 148 -29.60 5.42 12.61
CA SER A 148 -29.83 6.61 13.45
C SER A 148 -28.51 7.27 13.88
N LEU A 149 -27.51 6.48 14.26
CA LEU A 149 -26.16 6.95 14.57
C LEU A 149 -25.52 7.63 13.35
N LEU A 150 -25.55 6.99 12.17
CA LEU A 150 -25.00 7.59 10.94
C LEU A 150 -25.66 8.94 10.59
N LYS A 151 -26.96 9.09 10.85
CA LYS A 151 -27.68 10.37 10.66
C LYS A 151 -27.33 11.42 11.71
N GLN A 152 -27.10 11.03 12.97
CA GLN A 152 -26.61 11.94 14.01
C GLN A 152 -25.20 12.45 13.68
N ILE A 153 -24.35 11.58 13.12
CA ILE A 153 -23.01 11.94 12.65
C ILE A 153 -23.08 12.92 11.46
N ASP A 154 -23.90 12.65 10.43
CA ASP A 154 -24.10 13.57 9.29
C ASP A 154 -24.59 14.97 9.73
N ALA A 155 -25.59 15.02 10.61
CA ALA A 155 -26.13 16.28 11.14
C ALA A 155 -25.07 17.06 11.92
N TYR A 156 -24.43 16.43 12.91
CA TYR A 156 -23.36 17.06 13.70
C TYR A 156 -22.20 17.56 12.83
N THR A 157 -21.80 16.79 11.81
CA THR A 157 -20.73 17.18 10.88
C THR A 157 -21.06 18.45 10.10
N ARG A 158 -22.34 18.70 9.79
CA ARG A 158 -22.80 19.93 9.12
C ARG A 158 -22.96 21.10 10.10
N ASP A 159 -23.38 20.84 11.34
CA ASP A 159 -23.49 21.86 12.39
C ASP A 159 -22.12 22.46 12.79
N LEU A 160 -21.02 21.73 12.57
CA LEU A 160 -19.64 22.19 12.83
C LEU A 160 -19.19 23.33 11.91
N GLU A 161 -19.58 23.31 10.62
CA GLU A 161 -19.02 24.20 9.60
C GLU A 161 -20.01 24.43 8.45
N PRO A 162 -20.57 25.66 8.30
CA PRO A 162 -21.53 26.00 7.23
C PRO A 162 -21.02 25.79 5.80
N ARG A 163 -19.71 25.71 5.57
CA ARG A 163 -19.09 25.40 4.27
C ARG A 163 -19.13 23.90 3.91
N VAL A 164 -19.57 23.01 4.79
CA VAL A 164 -19.68 21.56 4.51
C VAL A 164 -20.75 21.31 3.45
N SER A 165 -20.31 20.94 2.25
CA SER A 165 -21.16 20.66 1.10
C SER A 165 -21.50 19.18 0.96
N GLN A 166 -20.59 18.27 1.36
CA GLN A 166 -20.81 16.83 1.34
C GLN A 166 -20.33 16.15 2.62
N VAL A 167 -21.08 15.16 3.10
CA VAL A 167 -20.65 14.27 4.18
C VAL A 167 -20.87 12.81 3.78
N MET A 168 -19.82 11.99 3.94
CA MET A 168 -19.86 10.54 3.78
C MET A 168 -19.39 9.87 5.08
N VAL A 169 -20.25 9.05 5.67
CA VAL A 169 -19.95 8.31 6.91
C VAL A 169 -20.00 6.82 6.63
N ARG A 170 -18.91 6.09 6.94
CA ARG A 170 -18.84 4.65 6.77
C ARG A 170 -18.59 3.93 8.08
N LEU A 171 -19.58 3.13 8.49
CA LEU A 171 -19.50 2.18 9.59
C LEU A 171 -19.29 0.77 9.02
N GLY A 172 -18.49 -0.06 9.69
CA GLY A 172 -18.37 -1.45 9.32
C GLY A 172 -17.71 -2.30 10.40
N ALA A 173 -18.06 -3.58 10.41
CA ALA A 173 -17.45 -4.58 11.27
C ALA A 173 -17.34 -5.92 10.57
N SER A 174 -16.40 -6.75 11.03
CA SER A 174 -16.28 -8.14 10.63
C SER A 174 -15.86 -9.03 11.79
N TRP A 175 -16.22 -10.31 11.66
CA TRP A 175 -15.93 -11.38 12.60
C TRP A 175 -15.34 -12.53 11.80
N LYS A 176 -14.03 -12.74 11.90
CA LYS A 176 -13.30 -13.78 11.16
C LYS A 176 -12.82 -14.87 12.14
N VAL A 177 -13.37 -16.06 12.00
CA VAL A 177 -12.97 -17.27 12.72
C VAL A 177 -11.98 -18.05 11.85
N VAL A 178 -10.86 -18.46 12.44
CA VAL A 178 -9.78 -19.17 11.75
C VAL A 178 -9.44 -20.46 12.49
N MET A 179 -9.21 -21.52 11.73
CA MET A 179 -8.59 -22.76 12.21
C MET A 179 -7.39 -23.08 11.32
N ILE A 180 -6.24 -23.39 11.93
CA ILE A 180 -5.01 -23.77 11.24
C ILE A 180 -4.62 -25.18 11.68
N VAL A 181 -4.55 -26.13 10.74
CA VAL A 181 -4.23 -27.54 11.01
C VAL A 181 -2.86 -27.91 10.43
N ARG A 182 -2.00 -28.44 11.30
CA ARG A 182 -0.67 -28.94 11.00
C ARG A 182 -0.67 -30.44 10.69
N PRO A 183 0.24 -30.93 9.83
CA PRO A 183 0.38 -32.36 9.58
C PRO A 183 0.88 -33.15 10.81
N GLU A 184 1.52 -32.52 11.81
CA GLU A 184 1.87 -33.22 13.06
C GLU A 184 0.64 -33.53 13.95
N GLY A 185 -0.47 -32.79 13.78
CA GLY A 185 -1.66 -32.89 14.64
C GLY A 185 -1.97 -31.66 15.50
N HIS A 186 -1.10 -30.64 15.49
CA HIS A 186 -1.40 -29.35 16.10
C HIS A 186 -2.57 -28.67 15.36
N ILE A 187 -3.52 -28.13 16.12
CA ILE A 187 -4.60 -27.28 15.61
C ILE A 187 -4.61 -25.99 16.40
N PHE A 188 -4.58 -24.87 15.70
CA PHE A 188 -4.67 -23.53 16.28
C PHE A 188 -6.00 -22.88 15.89
N TYR A 189 -6.52 -22.05 16.78
CA TYR A 189 -7.79 -21.33 16.57
C TYR A 189 -7.60 -19.87 16.92
N ASP A 190 -8.25 -18.98 16.15
CA ASP A 190 -8.32 -17.55 16.47
C ASP A 190 -9.68 -17.00 16.05
N VAL A 191 -10.20 -16.04 16.82
CA VAL A 191 -11.47 -15.36 16.54
C VAL A 191 -11.21 -13.87 16.55
N ARG A 192 -11.30 -13.29 15.36
CA ARG A 192 -10.75 -11.98 15.02
C ARG A 192 -11.91 -11.00 14.78
N PRO A 193 -12.37 -10.26 15.80
CA PRO A 193 -13.24 -9.11 15.59
C PRO A 193 -12.45 -8.01 14.86
N MET A 194 -13.19 -7.16 14.15
CA MET A 194 -12.73 -5.89 13.61
C MET A 194 -13.93 -4.95 13.54
N SER A 195 -13.81 -3.73 14.04
CA SER A 195 -14.82 -2.67 13.90
C SER A 195 -14.14 -1.36 13.51
N ARG A 196 -14.81 -0.54 12.68
CA ARG A 196 -14.27 0.73 12.18
C ARG A 196 -15.38 1.75 11.87
N LEU A 197 -15.13 3.00 12.22
CA LEU A 197 -15.90 4.18 11.82
C LEU A 197 -14.98 5.14 11.05
N ASN A 198 -15.50 5.79 10.01
CA ASN A 198 -14.80 6.87 9.29
C ASN A 198 -15.78 7.94 8.83
N ALA A 199 -15.30 9.18 8.79
CA ALA A 199 -15.94 10.30 8.11
C ALA A 199 -15.02 10.79 6.97
N SER A 200 -15.64 11.08 5.83
CA SER A 200 -15.05 11.87 4.74
C SER A 200 -15.94 13.09 4.53
N VAL A 201 -15.35 14.28 4.57
CA VAL A 201 -16.09 15.54 4.53
C VAL A 201 -15.54 16.38 3.37
N VAL A 202 -16.44 16.99 2.60
CA VAL A 202 -16.09 17.99 1.59
C VAL A 202 -16.60 19.35 2.06
N VAL A 203 -15.71 20.32 2.14
CA VAL A 203 -16.06 21.74 2.32
C VAL A 203 -15.99 22.47 0.98
N SER A 204 -16.72 23.57 0.85
CA SER A 204 -16.74 24.36 -0.38
C SER A 204 -16.91 25.85 -0.11
N GLU A 205 -16.08 26.67 -0.75
CA GLU A 205 -16.07 28.12 -0.58
C GLU A 205 -15.60 28.79 -1.88
N ASN A 206 -16.29 29.85 -2.33
CA ASN A 206 -15.89 30.66 -3.50
C ASN A 206 -15.60 29.84 -4.78
N GLY A 207 -16.30 28.71 -4.99
CA GLY A 207 -16.12 27.81 -6.13
C GLY A 207 -15.01 26.76 -5.99
N ARG A 208 -14.25 26.80 -4.90
CA ARG A 208 -13.26 25.77 -4.53
C ARG A 208 -13.90 24.68 -3.67
N GLN A 209 -13.48 23.43 -3.85
CA GLN A 209 -13.86 22.30 -3.00
C GLN A 209 -12.60 21.55 -2.54
N GLU A 210 -12.59 21.06 -1.31
CA GLU A 210 -11.50 20.25 -0.74
C GLU A 210 -12.08 19.27 0.30
N SER A 211 -11.34 18.20 0.58
CA SER A 211 -11.77 17.15 1.51
C SER A 211 -10.82 16.92 2.69
N GLY A 212 -11.39 16.37 3.76
CA GLY A 212 -10.70 15.84 4.93
C GLY A 212 -11.22 14.45 5.26
N TYR A 213 -10.37 13.59 5.82
CA TYR A 213 -10.70 12.18 6.06
C TYR A 213 -10.12 11.70 7.38
N TYR A 214 -10.99 11.26 8.29
CA TYR A 214 -10.56 10.68 9.54
C TYR A 214 -11.42 9.47 9.93
N GLY A 215 -10.92 8.68 10.87
CA GLY A 215 -11.59 7.48 11.34
C GLY A 215 -10.75 6.71 12.35
N GLY A 216 -11.33 5.65 12.88
CA GLY A 216 -10.67 4.79 13.85
C GLY A 216 -11.34 3.44 13.95
N GLY A 217 -10.64 2.49 14.57
CA GLY A 217 -11.09 1.12 14.66
C GLY A 217 -10.12 0.21 15.39
N GLY A 218 -10.41 -1.09 15.35
CA GLY A 218 -9.61 -2.10 16.03
C GLY A 218 -10.41 -3.38 16.27
N ARG A 219 -9.85 -4.27 17.09
CA ARG A 219 -10.35 -5.61 17.37
C ARG A 219 -11.26 -5.62 18.59
N LYS A 220 -12.35 -4.86 18.48
CA LYS A 220 -13.32 -4.59 19.56
C LYS A 220 -14.75 -4.52 19.02
N ASP A 221 -15.71 -4.62 19.92
CA ASP A 221 -17.14 -4.61 19.60
C ASP A 221 -17.59 -3.28 18.95
N LEU A 222 -18.53 -3.35 18.00
CA LEU A 222 -18.96 -2.21 17.17
C LEU A 222 -19.53 -1.04 17.98
N CYS A 223 -19.99 -1.30 19.20
CA CYS A 223 -20.54 -0.31 20.11
C CYS A 223 -19.54 0.82 20.47
N PHE A 224 -18.23 0.64 20.24
CA PHE A 224 -17.24 1.73 20.39
C PHE A 224 -17.56 2.93 19.47
N ALA A 225 -18.18 2.70 18.31
CA ALA A 225 -18.59 3.74 17.37
C ALA A 225 -19.85 4.50 17.82
N CYS A 226 -20.57 3.99 18.82
CA CYS A 226 -21.76 4.63 19.38
C CYS A 226 -21.42 5.69 20.45
N ASP A 227 -20.18 5.70 20.95
CA ASP A 227 -19.72 6.67 21.96
C ASP A 227 -19.61 8.09 21.36
N PRO A 228 -20.36 9.08 21.88
CA PRO A 228 -20.28 10.47 21.39
C PRO A 228 -18.90 11.11 21.52
N SER A 229 -18.06 10.69 22.47
CA SER A 229 -16.68 11.19 22.56
C SER A 229 -15.82 10.70 21.39
N HIS A 230 -16.05 9.47 20.92
CA HIS A 230 -15.31 8.89 19.80
C HIS A 230 -15.80 9.39 18.45
N TRP A 231 -17.11 9.31 18.17
CA TRP A 231 -17.60 9.69 16.84
C TRP A 231 -17.56 11.19 16.58
N ARG A 232 -17.68 12.04 17.61
CA ARG A 232 -17.50 13.50 17.43
C ARG A 232 -16.07 13.84 17.06
N ALA A 233 -15.08 13.32 17.78
CA ALA A 233 -13.67 13.53 17.44
C ALA A 233 -13.35 13.13 15.99
N VAL A 234 -13.99 12.08 15.46
CA VAL A 234 -13.88 11.68 14.05
C VAL A 234 -14.50 12.69 13.08
N CYS A 235 -15.59 13.38 13.46
CA CYS A 235 -16.18 14.48 12.68
C CYS A 235 -15.33 15.75 12.79
N ASP A 236 -14.99 16.14 14.02
CA ASP A 236 -14.24 17.34 14.35
C ASP A 236 -12.91 17.37 13.58
N GLU A 237 -12.19 16.25 13.56
CA GLU A 237 -10.92 16.09 12.84
C GLU A 237 -11.10 16.01 11.31
N ALA A 238 -12.11 15.30 10.80
CA ALA A 238 -12.37 15.26 9.36
C ALA A 238 -12.80 16.64 8.81
N VAL A 239 -13.59 17.41 9.57
CA VAL A 239 -13.92 18.81 9.28
C VAL A 239 -12.69 19.70 9.39
N ARG A 240 -11.87 19.55 10.43
CA ARG A 240 -10.61 20.31 10.60
C ARG A 240 -9.70 20.12 9.39
N GLN A 241 -9.44 18.88 8.97
CA GLN A 241 -8.63 18.58 7.79
C GLN A 241 -9.24 19.17 6.51
N ALA A 242 -10.57 19.08 6.34
CA ALA A 242 -11.24 19.64 5.17
C ALA A 242 -11.09 21.18 5.10
N ILE A 243 -11.28 21.88 6.24
CA ILE A 243 -11.07 23.33 6.36
C ILE A 243 -9.61 23.70 6.14
N VAL A 244 -8.65 22.97 6.74
CA VAL A 244 -7.22 23.22 6.54
C VAL A 244 -6.86 23.07 5.07
N ASN A 245 -7.33 22.00 4.39
CA ASN A 245 -7.10 21.80 2.96
C ASN A 245 -7.74 22.89 2.09
N LEU A 246 -8.88 23.47 2.52
CA LEU A 246 -9.53 24.63 1.89
C LEU A 246 -8.84 25.98 2.20
N GLY A 247 -8.04 26.02 3.25
CA GLY A 247 -6.74 26.70 3.23
C GLY A 247 -5.80 26.04 2.21
N SER A 248 -4.72 25.39 2.65
CA SER A 248 -3.87 24.43 1.90
C SER A 248 -3.09 23.56 2.94
N ILE A 249 -2.01 22.79 2.69
CA ILE A 249 -0.63 23.01 3.27
C ILE A 249 0.25 21.77 3.77
N PRO A 250 1.62 21.83 4.06
CA PRO A 250 2.57 20.66 4.26
C PRO A 250 3.88 20.69 5.20
N VAL A 251 4.36 19.55 5.79
CA VAL A 251 5.53 18.72 5.27
C VAL A 251 6.77 18.14 6.11
N VAL A 252 6.93 18.11 7.45
CA VAL A 252 7.90 17.22 8.21
C VAL A 252 7.32 16.71 9.54
N MET A 253 7.53 15.44 9.88
CA MET A 253 6.44 14.56 10.32
C MET A 253 6.07 14.56 11.80
N SER A 254 4.75 14.67 12.03
CA SER A 254 4.04 14.41 13.28
C SER A 254 4.17 12.95 13.74
N ASN A 255 3.63 12.69 14.93
CA ASN A 255 3.50 11.36 15.51
C ASN A 255 2.42 10.50 14.82
N GLY A 256 2.13 9.31 15.34
CA GLY A 256 0.99 8.50 14.91
C GLY A 256 1.05 8.08 13.43
N TRP A 257 0.09 8.53 12.62
CA TRP A 257 0.02 8.19 11.19
C TRP A 257 1.20 8.73 10.36
N GLY A 258 2.00 9.68 10.87
CA GLY A 258 3.30 10.01 10.30
C GLY A 258 4.22 8.79 10.10
N GLY A 259 3.99 7.72 10.87
CA GLY A 259 4.70 6.44 10.78
C GLY A 259 4.56 5.69 9.45
N VAL A 260 3.74 6.17 8.50
CA VAL A 260 3.80 5.73 7.08
C VAL A 260 5.23 5.83 6.52
N LEU A 261 6.03 6.81 6.97
CA LEU A 261 7.47 6.86 6.65
C LEU A 261 8.15 5.52 6.94
N LEU A 262 7.95 4.97 8.13
CA LEU A 262 8.62 3.75 8.59
C LEU A 262 8.08 2.51 7.89
N HIS A 263 6.78 2.47 7.60
CA HIS A 263 6.12 1.38 6.88
C HIS A 263 6.77 1.13 5.50
N GLU A 264 7.03 2.22 4.78
CA GLU A 264 7.54 2.20 3.41
C GLU A 264 9.08 2.23 3.35
N ALA A 265 9.73 3.14 4.11
CA ALA A 265 11.19 3.29 4.08
C ALA A 265 11.95 2.12 4.75
N ILE A 266 11.34 1.46 5.75
CA ILE A 266 11.92 0.32 6.46
C ILE A 266 11.08 -0.93 6.24
N GLY A 267 9.79 -0.87 6.60
CA GLY A 267 8.94 -2.01 6.88
C GLY A 267 8.91 -3.05 5.76
N HIS A 268 8.47 -2.66 4.56
CA HIS A 268 8.50 -3.53 3.38
C HIS A 268 9.91 -3.97 2.97
N GLY A 269 10.93 -3.16 3.25
CA GLY A 269 12.33 -3.50 3.04
C GLY A 269 12.86 -4.59 3.99
N LEU A 270 12.27 -4.75 5.18
CA LEU A 270 12.68 -5.75 6.18
C LEU A 270 11.80 -7.02 6.19
N GLU A 271 10.90 -7.17 5.23
CA GLU A 271 10.13 -8.41 5.04
C GLU A 271 11.02 -9.49 4.37
N GLY A 272 11.15 -10.64 5.04
CA GLY A 272 12.21 -11.62 4.82
C GLY A 272 12.22 -12.30 3.46
N ASP A 273 11.11 -12.28 2.71
CA ASP A 273 11.06 -12.81 1.35
C ASP A 273 11.78 -11.90 0.34
N ALA A 274 11.80 -10.59 0.58
CA ALA A 274 12.59 -9.65 -0.23
C ALA A 274 14.09 -9.74 0.10
N ILE A 275 14.43 -9.99 1.37
CA ILE A 275 15.80 -10.24 1.83
C ILE A 275 16.35 -11.53 1.22
N ARG A 276 15.61 -12.65 1.32
CA ARG A 276 16.02 -13.93 0.73
C ARG A 276 16.25 -13.84 -0.77
N LYS A 277 15.33 -13.20 -1.51
CA LYS A 277 15.44 -12.99 -2.96
C LYS A 277 16.55 -12.01 -3.36
N LYS A 278 17.21 -11.36 -2.39
CA LYS A 278 18.17 -10.25 -2.59
C LYS A 278 17.60 -9.07 -3.38
N THR A 279 16.28 -8.83 -3.25
CA THR A 279 15.55 -7.74 -3.92
C THR A 279 15.25 -6.56 -3.00
N SER A 280 15.83 -6.53 -1.78
CA SER A 280 15.71 -5.42 -0.84
C SER A 280 17.05 -4.70 -0.65
N VAL A 281 17.02 -3.37 -0.56
CA VAL A 281 18.18 -2.52 -0.21
C VAL A 281 18.78 -2.85 1.18
N TYR A 282 18.05 -3.57 2.04
CA TYR A 282 18.52 -4.02 3.36
C TYR A 282 19.17 -5.41 3.36
N THR A 283 19.29 -6.07 2.20
CA THR A 283 20.04 -7.33 2.06
C THR A 283 21.49 -7.14 2.53
N ASP A 284 22.00 -8.13 3.26
CA ASP A 284 23.36 -8.16 3.82
C ASP A 284 23.71 -6.98 4.78
N LYS A 285 22.70 -6.24 5.31
CA LYS A 285 22.86 -5.13 6.28
C LYS A 285 22.65 -5.49 7.77
N LEU A 286 22.45 -6.76 8.10
CA LEU A 286 22.22 -7.19 9.48
C LEU A 286 23.42 -6.81 10.39
N GLU A 287 23.13 -6.36 11.61
CA GLU A 287 24.06 -5.78 12.59
C GLU A 287 24.84 -4.53 12.12
N GLN A 288 24.48 -3.93 10.98
CA GLN A 288 25.01 -2.62 10.56
C GLN A 288 24.19 -1.48 11.15
N ARG A 289 24.87 -0.37 11.50
CA ARG A 289 24.22 0.89 11.86
C ARG A 289 23.68 1.55 10.59
N ILE A 290 22.35 1.60 10.47
CA ILE A 290 21.63 2.14 9.31
C ILE A 290 21.04 3.54 9.55
N THR A 291 21.04 4.02 10.79
CA THR A 291 20.52 5.35 11.18
C THR A 291 21.21 5.84 12.48
N MET A 292 20.84 7.03 12.96
CA MET A 292 21.43 7.67 14.14
C MET A 292 21.21 6.85 15.44
N PRO A 293 22.07 7.03 16.46
CA PRO A 293 21.81 6.53 17.81
C PRO A 293 20.44 6.98 18.35
N GLY A 294 19.87 6.20 19.25
CA GLY A 294 18.54 6.41 19.83
C GLY A 294 17.37 5.88 18.99
N VAL A 295 17.49 5.77 17.67
CA VAL A 295 16.40 5.21 16.83
C VAL A 295 16.18 3.74 17.16
N THR A 296 15.01 3.41 17.70
CA THR A 296 14.57 2.03 17.91
C THR A 296 13.23 1.85 17.21
N VAL A 297 13.13 0.85 16.32
CA VAL A 297 11.94 0.55 15.52
C VAL A 297 11.53 -0.89 15.76
N VAL A 298 10.25 -1.11 16.04
CA VAL A 298 9.66 -2.42 16.31
C VAL A 298 8.52 -2.72 15.35
N ASP A 299 8.28 -4.00 15.08
CA ASP A 299 6.98 -4.50 14.66
C ASP A 299 6.40 -5.34 15.79
N ASP A 300 5.31 -4.89 16.40
CA ASP A 300 4.77 -5.51 17.62
C ASP A 300 3.35 -6.02 17.42
N GLY A 301 3.23 -7.31 17.10
CA GLY A 301 1.92 -7.95 16.91
C GLY A 301 1.15 -8.22 18.21
N THR A 302 1.74 -7.92 19.38
CA THR A 302 1.25 -8.33 20.71
C THR A 302 0.44 -7.25 21.45
N ILE A 303 0.27 -6.08 20.84
CA ILE A 303 -0.47 -4.96 21.44
C ILE A 303 -1.98 -5.28 21.47
N PRO A 304 -2.67 -5.28 22.63
CA PRO A 304 -4.10 -5.59 22.70
C PRO A 304 -4.97 -4.67 21.84
N GLU A 305 -6.06 -5.21 21.31
CA GLU A 305 -7.11 -4.55 20.50
C GLU A 305 -6.68 -3.78 19.23
N ARG A 306 -5.39 -3.51 18.99
CA ARG A 306 -4.92 -2.77 17.82
C ARG A 306 -5.22 -3.53 16.52
N ARG A 307 -5.46 -2.77 15.45
CA ARG A 307 -5.91 -3.27 14.15
C ARG A 307 -4.89 -4.19 13.47
N GLY A 308 -3.60 -3.92 13.63
CA GLY A 308 -2.52 -4.74 13.05
C GLY A 308 -2.20 -6.02 13.83
N SER A 309 -2.56 -6.10 15.11
CA SER A 309 -2.23 -7.21 16.02
C SER A 309 -2.90 -8.53 15.61
N LEU A 310 -2.36 -9.64 16.10
CA LEU A 310 -2.89 -10.99 15.94
C LEU A 310 -2.52 -11.86 17.15
N THR A 311 -3.43 -12.69 17.67
CA THR A 311 -3.11 -13.68 18.72
C THR A 311 -2.17 -14.76 18.16
N ILE A 312 -2.41 -15.16 16.91
CA ILE A 312 -1.53 -15.99 16.07
C ILE A 312 -1.53 -15.46 14.64
N ASP A 313 -0.37 -15.56 13.97
CA ASP A 313 -0.25 -15.34 12.54
C ASP A 313 -1.01 -16.41 11.73
N ASP A 314 -1.07 -16.21 10.41
CA ASP A 314 -1.84 -17.06 9.51
C ASP A 314 -1.14 -18.39 9.16
N GLU A 315 -0.06 -18.72 9.87
CA GLU A 315 0.61 -20.03 9.85
C GLU A 315 0.55 -20.74 11.23
N GLY A 316 -0.04 -20.09 12.25
CA GLY A 316 -0.17 -20.62 13.62
C GLY A 316 0.92 -20.18 14.60
N THR A 317 1.84 -19.31 14.18
CA THR A 317 2.90 -18.76 15.05
C THR A 317 2.30 -17.70 15.98
N THR A 318 2.59 -17.74 17.28
CA THR A 318 2.28 -16.62 18.18
C THR A 318 3.03 -15.37 17.71
N THR A 319 2.35 -14.22 17.67
CA THR A 319 3.00 -12.94 17.34
C THR A 319 4.02 -12.52 18.39
N GLN A 320 4.95 -11.65 18.00
CA GLN A 320 6.07 -11.22 18.82
C GLN A 320 6.23 -9.71 18.75
N ARG A 321 6.89 -9.15 19.77
CA ARG A 321 7.47 -7.80 19.71
C ARG A 321 8.84 -7.89 19.06
N ASN A 322 8.89 -7.72 17.75
CA ASN A 322 10.12 -7.80 16.96
C ASN A 322 10.84 -6.46 16.96
N ILE A 323 11.95 -6.36 17.69
CA ILE A 323 12.87 -5.22 17.56
C ILE A 323 13.59 -5.37 16.21
N LEU A 324 13.24 -4.52 15.25
CA LEU A 324 13.81 -4.53 13.90
C LEU A 324 15.07 -3.67 13.86
N ILE A 325 15.03 -2.50 14.50
CA ILE A 325 16.16 -1.59 14.67
C ILE A 325 16.33 -1.28 16.16
N GLU A 326 17.55 -1.30 16.68
CA GLU A 326 17.91 -0.99 18.07
C GLU A 326 19.14 -0.08 18.10
N ASP A 327 19.05 1.08 18.75
CA ASP A 327 20.08 2.14 18.69
C ASP A 327 20.59 2.41 17.27
N GLY A 328 19.71 2.39 16.27
CA GLY A 328 20.04 2.56 14.86
C GLY A 328 20.76 1.40 14.17
N TYR A 329 21.02 0.28 14.85
CA TYR A 329 21.49 -0.97 14.24
C TYR A 329 20.33 -1.84 13.76
N LEU A 330 20.45 -2.42 12.57
CA LEU A 330 19.48 -3.39 12.04
C LEU A 330 19.65 -4.75 12.74
N LYS A 331 18.66 -5.17 13.53
CA LYS A 331 18.69 -6.38 14.38
C LYS A 331 17.90 -7.56 13.85
N LYS A 332 16.81 -7.33 13.11
CA LYS A 332 15.88 -8.40 12.74
C LYS A 332 15.14 -8.11 11.43
N PHE A 333 14.85 -9.17 10.69
CA PHE A 333 13.91 -9.18 9.57
C PHE A 333 12.60 -9.86 9.99
N MET A 334 11.47 -9.42 9.43
CA MET A 334 10.17 -10.04 9.65
C MET A 334 10.06 -11.32 8.81
N GLN A 335 9.73 -12.45 9.44
CA GLN A 335 9.74 -13.77 8.82
C GLN A 335 8.39 -14.46 8.94
N ASP A 336 7.95 -15.07 7.84
CA ASP A 336 7.05 -16.21 7.84
C ASP A 336 7.86 -17.51 8.07
N ARG A 337 7.19 -18.65 8.13
CA ARG A 337 7.84 -19.95 8.39
C ARG A 337 8.65 -20.45 7.18
N LEU A 338 8.28 -20.07 5.96
CA LEU A 338 9.02 -20.38 4.72
C LEU A 338 10.39 -19.70 4.70
N ASN A 339 10.41 -18.36 4.74
CA ASN A 339 11.62 -17.57 4.59
C ASN A 339 12.45 -17.63 5.89
N GLY A 340 11.79 -17.73 7.05
CA GLY A 340 12.44 -18.01 8.33
C GLY A 340 13.19 -19.34 8.37
N ARG A 341 12.64 -20.40 7.74
CA ARG A 341 13.35 -21.68 7.57
C ARG A 341 14.55 -21.56 6.62
N LEU A 342 14.34 -20.94 5.45
CA LEU A 342 15.39 -20.79 4.43
C LEU A 342 16.55 -19.88 4.89
N ALA A 343 16.28 -18.93 5.78
CA ALA A 343 17.29 -18.09 6.44
C ALA A 343 17.84 -18.68 7.76
N GLY A 344 17.36 -19.85 8.21
CA GLY A 344 17.84 -20.52 9.43
C GLY A 344 17.46 -19.86 10.76
N VAL A 345 16.51 -18.91 10.77
CA VAL A 345 16.16 -18.10 11.96
C VAL A 345 14.75 -18.35 12.52
N GLY A 346 13.91 -19.11 11.81
CA GLY A 346 12.51 -19.37 12.18
C GLY A 346 11.56 -18.20 11.89
N SER A 347 10.26 -18.39 12.18
CA SER A 347 9.23 -17.34 12.03
C SER A 347 9.27 -16.36 13.19
N SER A 348 9.02 -15.08 12.89
CA SER A 348 8.89 -14.01 13.87
C SER A 348 7.43 -13.71 14.25
N GLY A 349 6.48 -14.53 13.78
CA GLY A 349 5.05 -14.26 13.92
C GLY A 349 4.49 -13.28 12.88
N ASN A 350 5.12 -13.24 11.70
CA ASN A 350 4.79 -12.31 10.61
C ASN A 350 4.26 -13.00 9.35
N GLY A 351 3.95 -14.30 9.39
CA GLY A 351 3.36 -15.03 8.26
C GLY A 351 1.88 -14.71 8.11
N ARG A 352 1.51 -13.73 7.28
CA ARG A 352 0.13 -13.25 7.16
C ARG A 352 -0.44 -13.40 5.75
N ARG A 353 -1.75 -13.66 5.67
CA ARG A 353 -2.54 -13.74 4.43
C ARG A 353 -3.80 -12.87 4.53
N GLU A 354 -4.37 -12.48 3.39
CA GLU A 354 -5.65 -11.76 3.36
C GLU A 354 -6.84 -12.67 3.75
N SER A 355 -6.86 -13.89 3.21
CA SER A 355 -7.99 -14.83 3.27
C SER A 355 -7.54 -16.28 3.00
N TYR A 356 -8.47 -17.24 3.08
CA TYR A 356 -8.24 -18.64 2.66
C TYR A 356 -7.95 -18.81 1.15
N THR A 357 -8.06 -17.76 0.32
CA THR A 357 -7.70 -17.82 -1.11
C THR A 357 -6.24 -17.44 -1.37
N HIS A 358 -5.44 -17.18 -0.34
CA HIS A 358 -4.09 -16.64 -0.47
C HIS A 358 -3.03 -17.40 0.35
N ILE A 359 -1.82 -17.49 -0.20
CA ILE A 359 -0.64 -17.93 0.55
C ILE A 359 -0.24 -16.87 1.59
N PRO A 360 0.24 -17.27 2.78
CA PRO A 360 0.83 -16.32 3.71
C PRO A 360 2.23 -15.95 3.20
N ILE A 361 2.64 -14.73 3.50
CA ILE A 361 3.96 -14.16 3.21
C ILE A 361 4.41 -13.33 4.42
N PRO A 362 5.69 -12.92 4.53
CA PRO A 362 6.12 -12.03 5.60
C PRO A 362 5.44 -10.66 5.44
N ARG A 363 4.72 -10.23 6.49
CA ARG A 363 3.99 -8.96 6.58
C ARG A 363 4.14 -8.32 7.96
N MET A 364 4.20 -6.99 7.98
CA MET A 364 4.07 -6.14 9.18
C MET A 364 2.77 -6.39 9.97
N THR A 365 2.78 -6.00 11.25
CA THR A 365 1.63 -6.00 12.17
C THR A 365 1.32 -4.58 12.66
N ASN A 366 2.01 -4.10 13.70
CA ASN A 366 1.96 -2.72 14.18
C ASN A 366 3.42 -2.18 14.21
N THR A 367 3.82 -1.47 13.17
CA THR A 367 5.21 -1.02 12.97
C THR A 367 5.41 0.38 13.53
N MET A 368 6.30 0.56 14.51
CA MET A 368 6.53 1.88 15.11
C MET A 368 7.97 2.18 15.54
N MET A 369 8.35 3.47 15.46
CA MET A 369 9.50 4.00 16.20
C MET A 369 9.11 4.33 17.64
N LEU A 370 10.03 4.11 18.58
CA LEU A 370 9.85 4.43 19.99
C LEU A 370 10.24 5.89 20.30
N SER A 371 9.68 6.46 21.37
CA SER A 371 10.01 7.80 21.86
C SER A 371 11.50 8.01 22.13
N GLY A 372 12.03 9.14 21.68
CA GLY A 372 13.31 9.72 22.08
C GLY A 372 13.16 10.64 23.30
N HIS A 373 13.82 11.80 23.25
CA HIS A 373 13.99 12.68 24.42
C HIS A 373 13.68 14.17 24.15
N HIS A 374 13.45 14.57 22.90
CA HIS A 374 13.06 15.94 22.57
C HIS A 374 11.54 16.10 22.74
N THR A 375 11.07 17.32 22.99
CA THR A 375 9.65 17.66 22.83
C THR A 375 9.40 18.18 21.41
N GLU A 376 8.14 18.27 20.98
CA GLU A 376 7.79 18.88 19.68
C GLU A 376 8.30 20.33 19.58
N GLU A 377 8.18 21.15 20.63
CA GLU A 377 8.65 22.55 20.60
C GLU A 377 10.19 22.63 20.50
N ASN A 378 10.90 21.69 21.12
CA ASN A 378 12.35 21.59 20.96
C ASN A 378 12.75 21.19 19.53
N ILE A 379 11.98 20.31 18.87
CA ILE A 379 12.18 19.95 17.46
C ILE A 379 11.88 21.15 16.56
N LEU A 380 10.69 21.76 16.69
CA LEU A 380 10.27 22.91 15.89
C LEU A 380 11.25 24.07 16.02
N SER A 381 11.65 24.43 17.25
CA SER A 381 12.56 25.56 17.50
C SER A 381 13.96 25.41 16.88
N SER A 382 14.39 24.20 16.54
CA SER A 382 15.67 23.94 15.85
C SER A 382 15.66 24.33 14.36
N VAL A 383 14.47 24.54 13.76
CA VAL A 383 14.30 24.71 12.33
C VAL A 383 14.06 26.18 11.97
N ASP A 384 15.10 26.89 11.52
CA ASP A 384 14.97 28.29 11.07
C ASP A 384 14.13 28.43 9.79
N ARG A 385 14.25 27.49 8.86
CA ARG A 385 13.32 27.38 7.73
C ARG A 385 13.09 25.92 7.33
N GLY A 386 11.82 25.54 7.23
CA GLY A 386 11.40 24.18 6.98
C GLY A 386 9.91 24.06 6.69
N PHE A 387 9.33 22.96 7.18
CA PHE A 387 8.18 22.26 6.59
C PHE A 387 7.68 21.35 7.75
N TYR A 388 6.37 21.17 8.02
CA TYR A 388 5.82 20.43 9.20
C TYR A 388 4.52 19.69 8.86
N ALA A 389 4.47 18.36 8.99
CA ALA A 389 3.46 17.47 8.41
C ALA A 389 2.57 16.93 9.50
N ALA A 390 1.43 17.57 9.69
CA ALA A 390 0.41 17.08 10.60
C ALA A 390 -0.16 15.72 10.12
N HIS A 391 -0.28 15.50 8.79
CA HIS A 391 -0.88 14.28 8.26
C HIS A 391 -0.31 13.85 6.89
N LEU A 392 -0.08 12.54 6.73
CA LEU A 392 0.30 11.89 5.47
C LEU A 392 -0.91 11.19 4.83
N GLY A 393 -0.89 11.04 3.50
CA GLY A 393 -1.87 10.26 2.75
C GLY A 393 -1.48 8.78 2.66
N GLY A 394 -1.62 8.20 1.47
CA GLY A 394 -1.06 6.89 1.14
C GLY A 394 0.43 6.95 0.79
N GLY A 395 1.09 5.78 0.76
CA GLY A 395 2.49 5.62 0.37
C GLY A 395 2.71 4.48 -0.63
N GLN A 396 3.91 4.45 -1.23
CA GLN A 396 4.42 3.33 -2.02
C GLN A 396 5.96 3.32 -2.05
N VAL A 397 6.58 2.14 -1.96
CA VAL A 397 8.03 1.93 -2.10
C VAL A 397 8.43 0.95 -3.23
N ASP A 398 9.53 1.26 -3.94
CA ASP A 398 10.33 0.31 -4.73
C ASP A 398 11.44 -0.25 -3.84
N ILE A 399 11.17 -1.37 -3.16
CA ILE A 399 12.09 -2.00 -2.19
C ILE A 399 13.49 -2.33 -2.75
N SER A 400 13.62 -2.46 -4.07
CA SER A 400 14.89 -2.79 -4.73
C SER A 400 15.77 -1.57 -4.99
N SER A 401 15.17 -0.40 -5.20
CA SER A 401 15.92 0.87 -5.27
C SER A 401 15.89 1.67 -3.97
N GLY A 402 15.11 1.23 -2.97
CA GLY A 402 14.87 1.96 -1.72
C GLY A 402 14.00 3.22 -1.89
N LYS A 403 13.61 3.57 -3.12
CA LYS A 403 12.88 4.82 -3.41
C LYS A 403 11.42 4.71 -3.01
N PHE A 404 10.96 5.61 -2.15
CA PHE A 404 9.58 5.72 -1.69
C PHE A 404 8.92 7.03 -2.13
N VAL A 405 7.58 7.03 -2.09
CA VAL A 405 6.72 8.18 -2.40
C VAL A 405 5.56 8.22 -1.40
N PHE A 406 5.32 9.35 -0.72
CA PHE A 406 4.11 9.57 0.10
C PHE A 406 3.34 10.77 -0.42
N GLU A 407 2.01 10.67 -0.41
CA GLU A 407 1.16 11.84 -0.50
C GLU A 407 1.12 12.59 0.84
N VAL A 408 0.99 13.91 0.76
CA VAL A 408 0.71 14.78 1.90
C VAL A 408 -0.77 15.12 1.93
N SER A 409 -1.41 14.87 3.06
CA SER A 409 -2.77 15.36 3.30
C SER A 409 -2.82 16.61 4.20
N GLU A 410 -1.76 16.96 4.94
CA GLU A 410 -1.71 18.19 5.75
C GLU A 410 -0.29 18.63 6.20
N GLY A 411 -0.10 19.93 6.47
CA GLY A 411 1.07 20.48 7.17
C GLY A 411 1.30 21.99 7.01
N TYR A 412 2.47 22.53 7.38
CA TYR A 412 2.77 23.97 7.52
C TYR A 412 4.28 24.28 7.31
N LEU A 413 4.70 25.41 6.71
CA LEU A 413 6.13 25.77 6.67
C LEU A 413 6.56 26.12 8.09
N ILE A 414 7.80 25.79 8.43
CA ILE A 414 8.43 26.29 9.65
C ILE A 414 9.25 27.52 9.27
N GLU A 415 9.06 28.63 9.97
CA GLU A 415 9.91 29.83 9.87
C GLU A 415 10.29 30.31 11.27
N LYS A 416 11.60 30.49 11.52
CA LYS A 416 12.20 30.89 12.80
C LYS A 416 11.71 30.05 13.98
N GLY A 417 11.69 28.73 13.78
CA GLY A 417 11.29 27.76 14.79
C GLY A 417 9.78 27.66 15.05
N LYS A 418 8.94 28.22 14.17
CA LYS A 418 7.47 28.25 14.33
C LYS A 418 6.74 27.77 13.10
N ILE A 419 5.71 26.96 13.33
CA ILE A 419 4.65 26.64 12.36
C ILE A 419 4.02 27.95 11.84
N GLY A 420 4.02 28.14 10.51
CA GLY A 420 3.72 29.42 9.84
C GLY A 420 2.91 29.30 8.54
N ALA A 421 3.19 30.17 7.57
CA ALA A 421 2.48 30.28 6.27
C ALA A 421 2.95 29.21 5.24
N PRO A 422 2.10 28.60 4.37
CA PRO A 422 2.64 27.49 3.50
C PRO A 422 2.12 27.19 2.05
N VAL A 423 2.33 25.94 1.57
CA VAL A 423 2.31 25.40 0.17
C VAL A 423 1.36 24.19 -0.06
N LYS A 424 0.48 24.15 -1.07
CA LYS A 424 -0.48 23.02 -1.25
C LYS A 424 0.16 21.77 -1.89
N GLY A 425 -0.37 20.58 -1.55
CA GLY A 425 -0.27 19.38 -2.40
C GLY A 425 1.16 18.91 -2.59
N ALA A 426 1.77 18.44 -1.51
CA ALA A 426 3.13 17.93 -1.53
C ALA A 426 3.15 16.41 -1.73
N THR A 427 4.25 15.93 -2.30
CA THR A 427 4.60 14.53 -2.40
C THR A 427 5.99 14.39 -1.83
N LEU A 428 6.13 13.67 -0.72
CA LEU A 428 7.46 13.32 -0.21
C LEU A 428 8.06 12.24 -1.09
N ILE A 429 9.30 12.46 -1.52
CA ILE A 429 10.08 11.49 -2.29
C ILE A 429 11.43 11.33 -1.57
N GLY A 430 11.89 10.09 -1.44
CA GLY A 430 13.17 9.81 -0.80
C GLY A 430 13.67 8.41 -1.08
N ASP A 431 14.93 8.18 -0.75
CA ASP A 431 15.50 6.85 -0.53
C ASP A 431 15.35 6.52 0.96
N GLY A 432 14.81 5.34 1.26
CA GLY A 432 14.52 4.91 2.63
C GLY A 432 15.73 4.95 3.55
N LEU A 433 16.85 4.39 3.10
CA LEU A 433 18.08 4.34 3.89
C LEU A 433 18.68 5.75 4.08
N GLN A 434 18.72 6.56 3.02
CA GLN A 434 19.26 7.92 3.09
C GLN A 434 18.41 8.83 3.98
N VAL A 435 17.08 8.72 3.96
CA VAL A 435 16.19 9.52 4.81
C VAL A 435 16.34 9.14 6.28
N LEU A 436 16.55 7.86 6.59
CA LEU A 436 16.87 7.41 7.95
C LEU A 436 18.25 7.87 8.42
N GLN A 437 19.26 7.89 7.54
CA GLN A 437 20.58 8.47 7.83
C GLN A 437 20.54 10.00 8.04
N LYS A 438 19.47 10.65 7.58
CA LYS A 438 19.21 12.08 7.70
C LYS A 438 18.33 12.46 8.89
N LEU A 439 17.83 11.49 9.68
CA LEU A 439 17.20 11.77 10.97
C LEU A 439 18.20 12.48 11.90
N THR A 440 17.73 13.47 12.64
CA THR A 440 18.56 14.27 13.56
C THR A 440 17.96 14.48 14.94
N MET A 441 16.63 14.41 15.09
CA MET A 441 15.93 14.54 16.38
C MET A 441 14.72 13.61 16.43
N ILE A 442 14.46 13.06 17.63
CA ILE A 442 13.36 12.13 17.91
C ILE A 442 12.56 12.64 19.13
N GLY A 443 11.27 12.85 18.93
CA GLY A 443 10.33 13.33 19.93
C GLY A 443 10.00 12.30 21.01
N ASN A 444 9.44 12.75 22.13
CA ASN A 444 9.07 11.93 23.28
C ASN A 444 7.60 11.44 23.23
N ASP A 445 6.93 11.68 22.11
CA ASP A 445 5.49 11.72 21.86
C ASP A 445 4.97 10.55 20.98
N ALA A 446 5.63 9.39 21.02
CA ALA A 446 5.36 8.28 20.11
C ALA A 446 3.94 7.70 20.24
N GLU A 447 3.20 7.74 19.15
CA GLU A 447 1.82 7.23 19.05
C GLU A 447 1.67 6.24 17.89
N LEU A 448 0.64 5.38 17.97
CA LEU A 448 0.18 4.47 16.92
C LEU A 448 -1.16 4.97 16.36
N ASP A 449 -1.35 4.88 15.05
CA ASP A 449 -2.55 5.33 14.33
C ASP A 449 -3.88 4.80 14.92
N PRO A 450 -5.00 5.52 14.76
CA PRO A 450 -6.29 5.19 15.37
C PRO A 450 -6.97 3.91 14.84
N GLY A 451 -6.31 3.14 13.95
CA GLY A 451 -6.84 1.91 13.37
C GLY A 451 -7.36 2.10 11.94
N ILE A 452 -6.63 2.88 11.13
CA ILE A 452 -6.98 3.18 9.73
C ILE A 452 -6.14 2.39 8.71
N GLY A 453 -4.96 1.88 9.09
CA GLY A 453 -3.99 1.26 8.17
C GLY A 453 -4.48 0.00 7.43
N THR A 454 -4.19 -0.07 6.13
CA THR A 454 -4.31 -1.29 5.30
C THR A 454 -3.11 -1.35 4.37
N CYS A 455 -2.28 -2.39 4.53
CA CYS A 455 -1.04 -2.59 3.78
C CYS A 455 -1.32 -3.49 2.56
N GLY A 456 -0.78 -3.16 1.38
CA GLY A 456 -0.93 -3.93 0.15
C GLY A 456 0.39 -4.54 -0.33
N LYS A 457 0.47 -5.86 -0.51
CA LYS A 457 1.67 -6.55 -1.04
C LYS A 457 1.27 -7.75 -1.89
N ALA A 458 1.84 -7.87 -3.09
CA ALA A 458 1.57 -8.97 -4.02
C ALA A 458 0.06 -9.26 -4.23
N GLY A 459 -0.73 -8.19 -4.36
CA GLY A 459 -2.20 -8.24 -4.48
C GLY A 459 -2.97 -8.33 -3.16
N GLN A 460 -2.33 -8.69 -2.04
CA GLN A 460 -3.00 -8.93 -0.75
C GLN A 460 -3.05 -7.71 0.17
N GLY A 461 -4.26 -7.29 0.54
CA GLY A 461 -4.56 -6.31 1.57
C GLY A 461 -4.62 -6.94 2.97
N VAL A 462 -3.84 -6.43 3.93
CA VAL A 462 -3.95 -6.84 5.35
C VAL A 462 -4.07 -5.63 6.27
N PRO A 463 -4.86 -5.71 7.37
CA PRO A 463 -4.94 -4.65 8.36
C PRO A 463 -3.60 -4.54 9.10
N VAL A 464 -3.10 -3.31 9.25
CA VAL A 464 -1.86 -2.96 9.95
C VAL A 464 -2.09 -1.73 10.83
N CYS A 465 -1.14 -1.45 11.72
CA CYS A 465 -0.95 -0.12 12.27
C CYS A 465 0.45 0.41 11.98
N VAL A 466 0.59 1.74 12.03
CA VAL A 466 1.86 2.48 11.93
C VAL A 466 1.98 3.49 13.07
N GLY A 467 3.20 3.83 13.48
CA GLY A 467 3.43 4.78 14.57
C GLY A 467 4.83 5.38 14.60
N GLN A 468 4.95 6.59 15.14
CA GLN A 468 6.22 7.24 15.44
C GLN A 468 6.01 8.37 16.45
N PRO A 469 7.07 8.89 17.09
CA PRO A 469 7.09 10.25 17.64
C PRO A 469 7.25 11.30 16.52
N THR A 470 7.10 12.57 16.85
CA THR A 470 7.51 13.67 15.95
C THR A 470 9.02 13.55 15.67
N VAL A 471 9.43 13.70 14.41
CA VAL A 471 10.83 13.45 13.98
C VAL A 471 11.36 14.50 13.02
N LEU A 472 12.62 14.91 13.21
CA LEU A 472 13.31 15.82 12.30
C LEU A 472 14.18 15.04 11.31
N VAL A 473 13.86 15.18 10.02
CA VAL A 473 14.74 14.77 8.91
C VAL A 473 15.41 16.02 8.34
N SER A 474 16.74 16.04 8.32
CA SER A 474 17.55 17.18 7.86
C SER A 474 17.38 17.54 6.37
N SER A 475 17.01 16.59 5.51
CA SER A 475 16.54 16.88 4.15
C SER A 475 15.75 15.72 3.53
N ILE A 476 14.64 16.03 2.88
CA ILE A 476 13.81 15.10 2.09
C ILE A 476 13.32 15.83 0.84
N THR A 477 13.11 15.12 -0.27
CA THR A 477 12.71 15.76 -1.54
C THR A 477 11.21 16.04 -1.53
N VAL A 478 10.85 17.29 -1.82
CA VAL A 478 9.48 17.79 -1.82
C VAL A 478 9.01 17.97 -3.26
N GLY A 479 8.36 16.96 -3.83
CA GLY A 479 7.64 17.11 -5.09
C GLY A 479 6.38 17.96 -4.86
N GLY A 480 6.25 19.09 -5.55
CA GLY A 480 4.97 19.80 -5.65
C GLY A 480 4.07 19.16 -6.70
N VAL A 481 2.75 19.18 -6.50
CA VAL A 481 1.81 18.88 -7.59
C VAL A 481 1.89 19.91 -8.73
N PRO A 482 1.58 19.53 -9.98
CA PRO A 482 1.28 20.49 -11.04
C PRO A 482 0.14 21.43 -10.61
N ALA A 483 0.18 22.68 -11.03
CA ALA A 483 -0.92 23.61 -10.77
C ALA A 483 -2.25 23.09 -11.36
N ALA A 484 -3.37 23.44 -10.74
CA ALA A 484 -4.70 22.98 -11.17
C ALA A 484 -4.94 23.30 -12.66
N GLY A 485 -5.53 22.34 -13.39
CA GLY A 485 -5.69 22.41 -14.85
C GLY A 485 -4.47 21.96 -15.66
N VAL A 486 -3.24 22.13 -15.16
CA VAL A 486 -2.01 21.77 -15.93
C VAL A 486 -1.88 20.25 -16.13
N GLY A 487 -2.37 19.44 -15.20
CA GLY A 487 -2.38 17.98 -15.36
C GLY A 487 -3.35 17.46 -16.44
N VAL A 488 -4.30 18.29 -16.90
CA VAL A 488 -5.36 17.90 -17.86
C VAL A 488 -5.23 18.64 -19.19
N PHE A 489 -4.97 19.95 -19.13
CA PHE A 489 -4.85 20.83 -20.30
C PHE A 489 -3.41 21.30 -20.56
N GLY A 490 -2.46 20.98 -19.66
CA GLY A 490 -1.07 21.41 -19.73
C GLY A 490 -0.10 20.41 -20.38
N MET A 491 -0.51 19.15 -20.56
CA MET A 491 0.27 18.17 -21.31
C MET A 491 0.36 18.61 -22.79
N GLY A 492 1.57 18.68 -23.32
CA GLY A 492 1.84 19.21 -24.66
C GLY A 492 2.13 20.72 -24.74
N LEU A 493 1.80 21.55 -23.74
CA LEU A 493 2.04 23.00 -23.84
C LEU A 493 3.53 23.36 -23.93
N VAL A 494 4.39 22.62 -23.22
CA VAL A 494 5.85 22.84 -23.16
C VAL A 494 6.63 21.66 -23.75
N PHE A 495 6.21 20.41 -23.50
CA PHE A 495 6.87 19.21 -24.04
C PHE A 495 5.90 18.37 -24.84
N GLU A 496 6.13 18.33 -26.15
CA GLU A 496 5.33 17.57 -27.11
C GLU A 496 5.91 16.17 -27.35
N SER A 497 5.07 15.32 -27.92
CA SER A 497 5.35 13.93 -28.27
C SER A 497 5.47 13.78 -29.79
N LEU A 498 6.02 12.64 -30.25
CA LEU A 498 6.13 12.34 -31.69
C LEU A 498 4.76 12.30 -32.37
N MET A 499 3.76 11.76 -31.68
CA MET A 499 2.38 11.67 -32.12
C MET A 499 1.43 12.18 -31.04
N LYS A 500 0.27 12.71 -31.46
CA LYS A 500 -0.81 13.17 -30.58
C LYS A 500 -2.02 12.25 -30.71
N ARG A 501 -2.62 11.89 -29.59
CA ARG A 501 -3.84 11.07 -29.55
C ARG A 501 -5.06 11.85 -30.03
N ALA A 502 -5.99 11.18 -30.71
CA ALA A 502 -7.33 11.71 -30.97
C ALA A 502 -8.20 11.58 -29.70
N ASP A 503 -8.92 12.64 -29.32
CA ASP A 503 -9.79 12.64 -28.14
C ASP A 503 -11.17 12.00 -28.44
N ASP A 504 -11.54 11.93 -29.71
CA ASP A 504 -12.80 11.41 -30.25
C ASP A 504 -12.68 10.01 -30.90
N GLU A 505 -11.49 9.57 -31.29
CA GLU A 505 -11.25 8.25 -31.87
C GLU A 505 -10.47 7.29 -30.92
N PRO A 506 -11.03 6.12 -30.54
CA PRO A 506 -10.32 5.14 -29.72
C PRO A 506 -9.05 4.59 -30.40
N PHE A 507 -7.91 4.72 -29.72
CA PHE A 507 -6.57 4.25 -30.14
C PHE A 507 -5.95 4.94 -31.37
N THR A 508 -6.63 5.88 -32.03
CA THR A 508 -6.02 6.69 -33.10
C THR A 508 -4.98 7.68 -32.54
N VAL A 509 -3.87 7.82 -33.26
CA VAL A 509 -2.83 8.83 -33.05
C VAL A 509 -2.44 9.46 -34.39
N TYR A 510 -2.23 10.77 -34.41
CA TYR A 510 -1.77 11.52 -35.58
C TYR A 510 -0.34 12.02 -35.39
N ALA A 511 0.37 12.23 -36.50
CA ALA A 511 1.71 12.80 -36.52
C ALA A 511 1.72 14.20 -35.88
N TYR A 512 2.77 14.52 -35.11
CA TYR A 512 2.84 15.75 -34.31
C TYR A 512 4.25 16.39 -34.38
N LEU A 513 5.22 15.96 -33.55
CA LEU A 513 6.64 16.25 -33.83
C LEU A 513 7.22 15.32 -34.92
N ALA A 514 6.60 14.16 -35.14
CA ALA A 514 6.86 13.34 -36.31
C ALA A 514 6.13 13.90 -37.55
N GLU A 515 6.66 13.65 -38.74
CA GLU A 515 5.95 13.82 -40.02
C GLU A 515 5.31 12.52 -40.51
N SER A 516 5.88 11.35 -40.16
CA SER A 516 5.35 10.03 -40.49
C SER A 516 5.77 8.95 -39.48
N VAL A 517 5.09 7.81 -39.56
CA VAL A 517 5.33 6.61 -38.72
C VAL A 517 5.14 5.34 -39.57
N GLU A 518 6.00 4.35 -39.35
CA GLU A 518 5.84 2.99 -39.87
C GLU A 518 5.69 2.02 -38.68
N VAL A 519 4.74 1.08 -38.76
CA VAL A 519 4.51 0.08 -37.70
C VAL A 519 4.55 -1.32 -38.33
N ALA A 520 5.19 -2.26 -37.65
CA ALA A 520 5.20 -3.66 -38.06
C ALA A 520 3.76 -4.26 -38.08
N PRO A 521 3.38 -5.08 -39.07
CA PRO A 521 2.06 -5.72 -39.10
C PRO A 521 1.75 -6.62 -37.89
N ASP A 522 2.77 -7.10 -37.18
CA ASP A 522 2.69 -7.88 -35.94
C ASP A 522 2.95 -7.05 -34.67
N SER A 523 3.12 -5.72 -34.80
CA SER A 523 3.54 -4.79 -33.73
C SER A 523 4.90 -5.08 -33.09
N SER A 524 5.79 -5.86 -33.73
CA SER A 524 7.14 -6.13 -33.23
C SER A 524 8.09 -4.92 -33.23
N TRP A 525 7.83 -3.92 -34.05
CA TRP A 525 8.62 -2.67 -34.11
C TRP A 525 7.78 -1.47 -34.58
N VAL A 526 8.30 -0.26 -34.32
CA VAL A 526 7.81 1.02 -34.87
C VAL A 526 8.99 1.90 -35.27
N ILE A 527 8.86 2.65 -36.37
CA ILE A 527 9.79 3.70 -36.81
C ILE A 527 9.03 5.02 -36.82
N PHE A 528 9.65 6.08 -36.29
CA PHE A 528 9.15 7.45 -36.37
C PHE A 528 10.14 8.31 -37.13
N HIS A 529 9.62 9.13 -38.06
CA HIS A 529 10.41 10.14 -38.77
C HIS A 529 10.06 11.51 -38.19
N ILE A 530 11.01 12.12 -37.48
CA ILE A 530 10.86 13.44 -36.88
C ILE A 530 10.85 14.50 -37.99
N ASN A 531 9.89 15.43 -37.93
CA ASN A 531 9.81 16.52 -38.89
C ASN A 531 11.10 17.37 -38.83
N PRO A 532 11.89 17.52 -39.92
CA PRO A 532 13.15 18.26 -39.90
C PRO A 532 13.01 19.76 -39.58
N ALA A 533 11.79 20.30 -39.54
CA ALA A 533 11.48 21.66 -39.07
C ALA A 533 11.18 21.75 -37.55
N ALA A 534 11.06 20.64 -36.81
CA ALA A 534 10.79 20.63 -35.37
C ALA A 534 11.96 21.25 -34.57
N ARG A 535 11.67 22.21 -33.69
CA ARG A 535 12.68 22.94 -32.91
C ARG A 535 12.35 22.97 -31.42
N TRP A 536 13.39 22.85 -30.60
CA TRP A 536 13.37 23.24 -29.19
C TRP A 536 13.25 24.77 -29.07
N ALA A 537 12.77 25.25 -27.92
CA ALA A 537 12.53 26.68 -27.66
C ALA A 537 13.80 27.56 -27.74
N ASP A 538 14.99 26.99 -27.60
CA ASP A 538 16.28 27.66 -27.78
C ASP A 538 16.74 27.72 -29.26
N GLY A 539 16.01 27.08 -30.18
CA GLY A 539 16.30 27.03 -31.61
C GLY A 539 17.06 25.78 -32.07
N GLN A 540 17.42 24.85 -31.17
CA GLN A 540 18.04 23.58 -31.56
C GLN A 540 17.04 22.66 -32.29
N PRO A 541 17.48 21.78 -33.21
CA PRO A 541 16.61 20.77 -33.81
C PRO A 541 16.17 19.72 -32.78
N VAL A 542 14.93 19.24 -32.90
CA VAL A 542 14.50 17.99 -32.24
C VAL A 542 15.01 16.81 -33.06
N THR A 543 15.62 15.82 -32.40
CA THR A 543 16.37 14.74 -33.07
C THR A 543 16.01 13.34 -32.57
N ALA A 544 16.38 12.33 -33.35
CA ALA A 544 16.27 10.92 -32.95
C ALA A 544 17.14 10.59 -31.72
N GLU A 545 18.25 11.32 -31.52
CA GLU A 545 19.09 11.27 -30.33
C GLU A 545 18.35 11.75 -29.07
N ASP A 546 17.52 12.80 -29.15
CA ASP A 546 16.67 13.24 -28.04
C ASP A 546 15.68 12.15 -27.63
N MET A 547 15.09 11.45 -28.59
CA MET A 547 14.15 10.36 -28.32
C MET A 547 14.85 9.14 -27.70
N ARG A 548 16.04 8.74 -28.19
CA ARG A 548 16.82 7.65 -27.57
C ARG A 548 17.25 8.00 -26.15
N PHE A 549 17.74 9.22 -25.94
CA PHE A 549 18.09 9.73 -24.62
C PHE A 549 16.87 9.71 -23.67
N THR A 550 15.72 10.22 -24.12
CA THR A 550 14.47 10.21 -23.36
C THR A 550 13.99 8.79 -23.04
N HIS A 551 14.16 7.84 -23.95
CA HIS A 551 13.82 6.44 -23.71
C HIS A 551 14.65 5.84 -22.57
N GLU A 552 15.98 5.87 -22.68
CA GLU A 552 16.86 5.26 -21.67
C GLU A 552 16.77 5.97 -20.31
N LEU A 553 16.72 7.31 -20.29
CA LEU A 553 16.57 8.09 -19.07
C LEU A 553 15.30 7.74 -18.29
N LEU A 554 14.16 7.56 -18.97
CA LEU A 554 12.89 7.21 -18.34
C LEU A 554 12.75 5.69 -18.07
N LYS A 555 13.56 4.85 -18.71
CA LYS A 555 13.68 3.40 -18.47
C LYS A 555 14.51 3.11 -17.22
N GLU A 556 15.54 3.90 -16.96
CA GLU A 556 16.33 3.88 -15.73
C GLU A 556 15.62 4.62 -14.58
N LYS A 557 15.46 5.94 -14.72
CA LYS A 557 15.08 6.88 -13.64
C LYS A 557 13.62 7.34 -13.65
N GLY A 558 12.80 6.92 -14.62
CA GLY A 558 11.40 7.35 -14.73
C GLY A 558 10.49 6.87 -13.59
N ARG A 559 9.28 7.43 -13.51
CA ARG A 559 8.24 6.93 -12.59
C ARG A 559 7.90 5.45 -12.90
N PRO A 560 7.45 4.63 -11.92
CA PRO A 560 7.28 3.18 -12.12
C PRO A 560 6.48 2.77 -13.37
N HIS A 561 5.40 3.48 -13.72
CA HIS A 561 4.61 3.19 -14.93
C HIS A 561 5.38 3.47 -16.25
N LEU A 562 6.27 4.47 -16.27
CA LEU A 562 7.15 4.75 -17.41
C LEU A 562 8.24 3.68 -17.56
N ARG A 563 8.80 3.23 -16.43
CA ARG A 563 9.78 2.13 -16.39
C ARG A 563 9.13 0.80 -16.85
N LEU A 564 7.90 0.51 -16.42
CA LEU A 564 7.17 -0.71 -16.78
C LEU A 564 6.93 -0.84 -18.29
N SER A 565 6.39 0.20 -18.93
CA SER A 565 6.20 0.20 -20.40
C SER A 565 7.52 0.08 -21.16
N ARG A 566 8.58 0.79 -20.70
CA ARG A 566 9.89 0.79 -21.35
C ARG A 566 10.69 -0.50 -21.17
N ARG A 567 10.38 -1.35 -20.18
CA ARG A 567 10.98 -2.70 -20.04
C ARG A 567 10.65 -3.63 -21.22
N ASN A 568 9.53 -3.40 -21.90
CA ASN A 568 9.09 -4.18 -23.06
C ASN A 568 9.77 -3.75 -24.37
N VAL A 569 10.49 -2.64 -24.40
CA VAL A 569 11.40 -2.29 -25.51
C VAL A 569 12.65 -3.17 -25.43
N GLU A 570 13.05 -3.77 -26.54
CA GLU A 570 14.29 -4.52 -26.70
C GLU A 570 15.45 -3.58 -27.09
N SER A 571 15.29 -2.79 -28.15
CA SER A 571 16.24 -1.77 -28.59
C SER A 571 15.55 -0.44 -28.96
N CYS A 572 16.32 0.65 -28.86
CA CYS A 572 15.98 1.97 -29.39
C CYS A 572 17.12 2.42 -30.31
N GLU A 573 16.92 2.31 -31.61
CA GLU A 573 17.91 2.50 -32.66
C GLU A 573 17.73 3.88 -33.32
N VAL A 574 18.81 4.66 -33.40
CA VAL A 574 18.88 5.90 -34.19
C VAL A 574 19.36 5.51 -35.58
N LEU A 575 18.51 5.65 -36.60
CA LEU A 575 18.85 5.25 -37.98
C LEU A 575 19.50 6.41 -38.74
N ASP A 576 19.04 7.64 -38.48
CA ASP A 576 19.65 8.90 -38.92
C ASP A 576 19.29 10.02 -37.92
N THR A 577 19.63 11.28 -38.22
CA THR A 577 19.37 12.46 -37.37
C THR A 577 17.91 12.59 -36.91
N TYR A 578 16.95 12.18 -37.74
CA TYR A 578 15.51 12.37 -37.54
C TYR A 578 14.72 11.06 -37.48
N THR A 579 15.25 9.95 -37.98
CA THR A 579 14.59 8.63 -37.92
C THR A 579 15.02 7.83 -36.69
N VAL A 580 14.04 7.46 -35.85
CA VAL A 580 14.22 6.60 -34.67
C VAL A 580 13.34 5.35 -34.74
N LYS A 581 13.90 4.20 -34.39
CA LYS A 581 13.23 2.89 -34.39
C LYS A 581 13.19 2.29 -33.00
N PHE A 582 12.05 1.72 -32.63
CA PHE A 582 11.89 0.89 -31.44
C PHE A 582 11.60 -0.54 -31.86
N ILE A 583 12.30 -1.51 -31.26
CA ILE A 583 12.01 -2.94 -31.36
C ILE A 583 11.46 -3.40 -30.02
N PHE A 584 10.42 -4.24 -30.02
CA PHE A 584 9.73 -4.70 -28.82
C PHE A 584 10.00 -6.18 -28.55
N LYS A 585 10.14 -6.52 -27.27
CA LYS A 585 10.18 -7.91 -26.80
C LYS A 585 8.81 -8.55 -27.00
N PRO A 586 8.71 -9.86 -27.29
CA PRO A 586 7.43 -10.57 -27.27
C PRO A 586 6.87 -10.65 -25.83
N GLN A 587 5.55 -10.66 -25.71
CA GLN A 587 4.81 -10.88 -24.46
C GLN A 587 4.41 -12.35 -24.26
N GLY A 588 4.48 -13.17 -25.32
CA GLY A 588 4.26 -14.61 -25.27
C GLY A 588 4.62 -15.27 -26.60
N GLU A 589 4.56 -16.60 -26.64
CA GLU A 589 4.69 -17.39 -27.87
C GLU A 589 3.67 -18.53 -27.84
N GLU A 590 2.87 -18.66 -28.90
CA GLU A 590 1.84 -19.70 -29.05
C GLU A 590 1.96 -20.33 -30.44
N ASN A 591 1.99 -21.66 -30.51
CA ASN A 591 2.18 -22.42 -31.76
C ASN A 591 3.42 -21.99 -32.61
N GLY A 592 4.45 -21.46 -31.96
CA GLY A 592 5.66 -20.92 -32.61
C GLY A 592 5.51 -19.50 -33.18
N GLN A 593 4.38 -18.84 -32.96
CA GLN A 593 4.18 -17.42 -33.29
C GLN A 593 4.34 -16.56 -32.03
N LYS A 594 5.16 -15.52 -32.14
CA LYS A 594 5.36 -14.53 -31.08
C LYS A 594 4.21 -13.52 -31.05
N PHE A 595 3.70 -13.25 -29.86
CA PHE A 595 2.70 -12.21 -29.62
C PHE A 595 3.38 -10.94 -29.07
N TYR A 596 3.05 -9.78 -29.65
CA TYR A 596 3.50 -8.46 -29.19
C TYR A 596 2.27 -7.60 -28.84
N ASN A 597 2.40 -6.73 -27.84
CA ASN A 597 1.34 -5.83 -27.42
C ASN A 597 1.16 -4.67 -28.44
N PRO A 598 0.00 -4.56 -29.12
CA PRO A 598 -0.24 -3.53 -30.13
C PRO A 598 -0.31 -2.09 -29.57
N GLU A 599 -0.40 -1.91 -28.25
CA GLU A 599 -0.31 -0.58 -27.63
C GLU A 599 1.13 -0.04 -27.58
N LEU A 600 2.17 -0.87 -27.68
CA LEU A 600 3.55 -0.43 -27.50
C LEU A 600 4.01 0.62 -28.54
N PRO A 601 3.70 0.48 -29.86
CA PRO A 601 3.89 1.56 -30.83
C PRO A 601 3.24 2.88 -30.40
N LEU A 602 1.97 2.84 -29.96
CA LEU A 602 1.20 4.02 -29.54
C LEU A 602 1.85 4.68 -28.31
N ILE A 603 2.23 3.90 -27.30
CA ILE A 603 2.84 4.38 -26.04
C ILE A 603 4.21 5.03 -26.28
N MET A 604 4.98 4.56 -27.27
CA MET A 604 6.22 5.25 -27.68
C MET A 604 5.90 6.56 -28.42
N GLY A 605 4.91 6.55 -29.33
CA GLY A 605 4.51 7.74 -30.09
C GLY A 605 3.98 8.90 -29.23
N ILE A 606 3.16 8.61 -28.23
CA ILE A 606 2.56 9.62 -27.32
C ILE A 606 3.43 9.97 -26.10
N SER A 607 4.64 9.44 -26.00
CA SER A 607 5.60 9.85 -24.97
C SER A 607 6.15 11.24 -25.28
N SER A 608 6.09 12.18 -24.32
CA SER A 608 6.79 13.48 -24.43
C SER A 608 8.29 13.28 -24.58
N ILE A 609 8.90 14.05 -25.49
CA ILE A 609 10.37 14.05 -25.73
C ILE A 609 11.02 15.05 -24.76
N LEU A 610 12.22 14.74 -24.27
CA LEU A 610 13.04 15.62 -23.44
C LEU A 610 14.32 16.05 -24.19
N PRO A 611 14.75 17.32 -24.04
CA PRO A 611 15.94 17.85 -24.72
C PRO A 611 17.22 17.24 -24.16
N LYS A 612 17.93 16.44 -24.97
CA LYS A 612 19.19 15.79 -24.60
C LYS A 612 20.24 16.83 -24.24
N HIS A 613 20.43 17.83 -25.09
CA HIS A 613 21.44 18.89 -24.90
C HIS A 613 21.25 19.73 -23.63
N ALA A 614 20.04 19.76 -23.06
CA ALA A 614 19.75 20.48 -21.83
C ALA A 614 19.73 19.59 -20.57
N LEU A 615 19.83 18.26 -20.71
CA LEU A 615 19.73 17.29 -19.60
C LEU A 615 20.89 16.30 -19.50
N GLU A 616 21.64 16.07 -20.57
CA GLU A 616 22.81 15.19 -20.57
C GLU A 616 23.87 15.70 -19.58
N GLY A 617 24.38 14.80 -18.73
CA GLY A 617 25.32 15.14 -17.65
C GLY A 617 24.69 15.82 -16.42
N ARG A 618 23.38 16.11 -16.40
CA ARG A 618 22.68 16.64 -15.21
C ARG A 618 22.13 15.50 -14.32
N ASP A 619 21.98 15.76 -13.03
CA ASP A 619 21.26 14.83 -12.16
C ASP A 619 19.74 15.00 -12.29
N PHE A 620 19.12 14.05 -13.01
CA PHE A 620 17.68 13.96 -13.21
C PHE A 620 16.89 13.56 -11.94
N ASP A 621 17.55 13.05 -10.89
CA ASP A 621 16.88 12.80 -9.60
C ASP A 621 16.72 14.09 -8.74
N HIS A 622 17.38 15.19 -9.11
CA HIS A 622 17.31 16.46 -8.40
C HIS A 622 16.22 17.39 -8.97
N LEU A 623 15.38 17.95 -8.09
CA LEU A 623 14.40 18.98 -8.50
C LEU A 623 15.12 20.25 -8.96
N THR A 624 14.87 20.68 -10.20
CA THR A 624 15.42 21.93 -10.73
C THR A 624 14.37 23.04 -10.80
N GLN A 625 14.82 24.28 -10.61
CA GLN A 625 14.06 25.51 -10.90
C GLN A 625 14.46 26.13 -12.26
N GLU A 626 15.45 25.54 -12.95
CA GLU A 626 15.83 25.95 -14.30
C GLU A 626 14.73 25.59 -15.31
N ARG A 627 14.55 26.47 -16.29
CA ARG A 627 13.54 26.32 -17.34
C ARG A 627 14.16 25.57 -18.50
N LEU A 628 13.88 24.27 -18.59
CA LEU A 628 14.28 23.45 -19.72
C LEU A 628 13.62 23.96 -21.02
N PRO A 629 14.33 23.91 -22.17
CA PRO A 629 13.76 24.31 -23.45
C PRO A 629 12.67 23.33 -23.89
N GLY A 630 11.44 23.81 -23.96
CA GLY A 630 10.30 23.02 -24.46
C GLY A 630 10.35 22.78 -25.97
N SER A 631 9.69 21.72 -26.44
CA SER A 631 9.39 21.50 -27.86
C SER A 631 8.03 22.08 -28.27
N GLY A 632 7.15 22.37 -27.30
CA GLY A 632 5.80 22.84 -27.54
C GLY A 632 5.64 24.36 -27.75
N PRO A 633 4.41 24.80 -28.08
CA PRO A 633 4.13 26.18 -28.48
C PRO A 633 4.30 27.23 -27.38
N TYR A 634 4.42 26.84 -26.10
CA TYR A 634 4.52 27.77 -24.97
C TYR A 634 5.79 27.57 -24.12
N ARG A 635 6.13 28.58 -23.30
CA ARG A 635 7.38 28.60 -22.52
C ARG A 635 7.10 29.09 -21.11
N ILE A 636 7.59 28.38 -20.10
CA ILE A 636 7.38 28.75 -18.69
C ILE A 636 7.94 30.17 -18.44
N SER A 637 7.05 31.16 -18.32
CA SER A 637 7.38 32.58 -18.16
C SER A 637 7.51 32.96 -16.69
N LYS A 638 6.72 32.35 -15.80
CA LYS A 638 6.83 32.42 -14.34
C LYS A 638 6.25 31.17 -13.67
N PHE A 639 6.71 30.84 -12.47
CA PHE A 639 6.02 29.90 -11.57
C PHE A 639 6.15 30.33 -10.11
N ASP A 640 5.24 29.83 -9.26
CA ASP A 640 5.30 29.85 -7.80
C ASP A 640 4.98 28.42 -7.32
N MET A 641 5.91 27.80 -6.58
CA MET A 641 5.91 26.36 -6.31
C MET A 641 4.67 25.93 -5.52
N GLY A 642 3.95 24.92 -6.02
CA GLY A 642 2.68 24.45 -5.42
C GLY A 642 1.54 25.48 -5.45
N ARG A 643 1.64 26.54 -6.27
CA ARG A 643 0.65 27.62 -6.36
C ARG A 643 0.23 27.98 -7.77
N SER A 644 1.18 28.30 -8.66
CA SER A 644 0.85 28.80 -10.00
C SER A 644 1.97 28.59 -11.02
N ILE A 645 1.60 28.57 -12.29
CA ILE A 645 2.53 28.60 -13.42
C ILE A 645 1.94 29.49 -14.52
N THR A 646 2.80 30.17 -15.25
CA THR A 646 2.46 30.97 -16.43
C THR A 646 3.33 30.49 -17.57
N PHE A 647 2.69 30.27 -18.72
CA PHE A 647 3.32 29.78 -19.95
C PHE A 647 3.58 30.94 -20.95
#